data_AF-A0A0R0D5C6-F1
#
_entry.id   AF-A0A0R0D5C6-F1
#
_cell.length_a   1.000
_cell.length_b   1.000
_cell.length_c   1.000
_cell.angle_alpha   90.00
_cell.angle_beta   90.00
_cell.angle_gamma   90.00
#
_symmetry.space_group_name_H-M   'P 1'
#
loop_
_entity.id
_entity.type
_entity.pdbx_description
1 polymer ?
#
loop_
_entity_poly.entity_id
_entity_poly.type
_entity_poly.pdbx_seq_one_letter_code
_entity_poly.pdbx_strand_id
1 'polypeptide(L)'
;MDQVERRALSTPLRTGFAPNAAPLSFADGEGRPAGLASEYLQRLRQAGATLTPEPSHDWFDLREKMRRGSIDAVMGVPNDSRYLGEGWVFSQPFISVPNVIVTGPGSGTVLDMDDLSGKRVLLSDPERLRLPVLQRAPEARILAARSAEQALQRLLDGEAQAYIGNLAIVDRLLRERFPGQLQVAAPAGFEDDLSLAVKREHAGLATRFDRLLQEMGPREREALRNDWLAVAYQGGSDWRALARWGIPLALVLLTALLVHLLGYWRLQREVTSRRRLEQRLADITRNLPAVVYQMRWTADGGLDFPYVAGDMQPLFGIDPQQAMASAQALLETIDVRDVADMQASIERAARDFLPFELEFRTTGMPGSPRWVRSQAQPYAADAGTVTWSGYWVDISEARAQADALEAAMAAAEQAAEAKARFLATMSHEIRTPMSGVLGMLEMLAHTALQPAQRTQVEEAESAAQALRQMLDDILDYAKMDAGALRLDPLPMPLRPLLESLQQRHAPQAAAKGLGLRLEVDVRLAATHEVDGLRLRQVLENLLDNAIAFTREGEVVLRAEVLEGSSPSLQELRLQVIDTGIGMQPQQLQALFQPFADVDAAAPHHRGGIGLGLTLCQRLVQLMGGRLLVHSVAGKGTEVDVLLPLPVASDDDVMAAVPGPGSVPPLPTHLRTARVLVVEDHPTAQAMMAWRLQQLGVSHAVAGDGREGLELLAASAFDMVISDCRMPVMDGYAFTRLLREREQRQGAARLPVVALTASLLEQDLRRCREAGMDEVLTKPLSLAQLRQCLLRWLPASPVGAAGA
;
A
#
# COMPACT_ATOMS: atom_id res chain seq x y z
N MET A 1 29.02 20.72 66.23
CA MET A 1 28.18 21.25 67.32
C MET A 1 29.09 21.38 68.52
N ASP A 2 29.45 22.61 68.85
CA ASP A 2 30.49 22.90 69.84
C ASP A 2 30.00 22.54 71.26
N GLN A 3 30.90 22.16 72.19
CA GLN A 3 30.48 21.77 73.56
C GLN A 3 29.72 22.91 74.26
N VAL A 4 30.05 24.16 73.93
CA VAL A 4 29.40 25.39 74.41
C VAL A 4 27.97 25.52 73.90
N GLU A 5 27.70 25.13 72.64
CA GLU A 5 26.36 25.19 72.04
C GLU A 5 25.43 24.10 72.59
N ARG A 6 25.96 22.89 72.83
CA ARG A 6 25.17 21.81 73.46
C ARG A 6 24.73 22.18 74.88
N ARG A 7 25.61 22.84 75.65
CA ARG A 7 25.27 23.34 76.99
C ARG A 7 24.31 24.53 76.95
N ALA A 8 24.42 25.40 75.93
CA ALA A 8 23.50 26.53 75.76
C ALA A 8 22.06 26.09 75.41
N LEU A 9 21.89 25.00 74.65
CA LEU A 9 20.57 24.48 74.28
C LEU A 9 19.87 23.73 75.42
N SER A 10 20.61 23.02 76.27
CA SER A 10 20.03 22.27 77.39
C SER A 10 19.75 23.10 78.65
N THR A 11 20.19 24.36 78.70
CA THR A 11 19.94 25.25 79.84
C THR A 11 18.52 25.82 79.73
N PRO A 12 17.67 25.68 80.77
CA PRO A 12 16.34 26.30 80.76
C PRO A 12 16.46 27.81 80.88
N LEU A 13 15.97 28.54 79.86
CA LEU A 13 16.05 30.00 79.80
C LEU A 13 14.66 30.63 79.76
N ARG A 14 14.47 31.70 80.54
CA ARG A 14 13.23 32.48 80.53
C ARG A 14 13.26 33.44 79.34
N THR A 15 12.31 33.26 78.44
CA THR A 15 12.18 34.00 77.18
C THR A 15 11.07 35.04 77.26
N GLY A 16 11.41 36.28 76.95
CA GLY A 16 10.43 37.36 76.79
C GLY A 16 10.03 37.57 75.33
N PHE A 17 8.80 38.05 75.12
CA PHE A 17 8.29 38.48 73.82
C PHE A 17 7.41 39.73 74.01
N ALA A 18 7.32 40.55 72.96
CA ALA A 18 6.44 41.73 72.98
C ALA A 18 5.00 41.29 72.66
N PRO A 19 4.00 41.54 73.52
CA PRO A 19 2.62 41.06 73.31
C PRO A 19 1.79 41.93 72.36
N ASN A 20 2.23 43.18 72.08
CA ASN A 20 1.43 44.19 71.37
C ASN A 20 2.06 44.63 70.03
N ALA A 21 2.83 43.75 69.37
CA ALA A 21 3.57 44.04 68.15
C ALA A 21 3.14 43.11 66.99
N ALA A 22 1.84 42.84 66.88
CA ALA A 22 1.30 42.03 65.77
C ALA A 22 1.59 42.70 64.41
N PRO A 23 1.97 41.95 63.37
CA PRO A 23 2.08 40.48 63.29
C PRO A 23 3.46 39.92 63.68
N LEU A 24 4.42 40.77 64.06
CA LEU A 24 5.81 40.37 64.36
C LEU A 24 5.91 39.54 65.65
N SER A 25 5.25 39.99 66.71
CA SER A 25 5.16 39.30 68.00
C SER A 25 3.92 39.78 68.73
N PHE A 26 3.04 38.87 69.14
CA PHE A 26 1.87 39.21 69.94
C PHE A 26 1.41 38.05 70.82
N ALA A 27 0.52 38.33 71.77
CA ALA A 27 -0.17 37.29 72.52
C ALA A 27 -1.50 36.94 71.80
N ASP A 28 -1.76 35.65 71.56
CA ASP A 28 -3.05 35.19 71.04
C ASP A 28 -4.18 35.35 72.07
N GLY A 29 -5.42 35.04 71.69
CA GLY A 29 -6.59 35.16 72.57
C GLY A 29 -6.54 34.29 73.84
N GLU A 30 -5.60 33.34 73.92
CA GLU A 30 -5.35 32.47 75.09
C GLU A 30 -4.09 32.91 75.87
N GLY A 31 -3.47 34.05 75.52
CA GLY A 31 -2.29 34.61 76.18
C GLY A 31 -0.97 33.94 75.79
N ARG A 32 -0.94 33.12 74.73
CA ARG A 32 0.27 32.44 74.25
C ARG A 32 1.01 33.28 73.21
N PRO A 33 2.35 33.15 73.10
CA PRO A 33 3.13 33.84 72.08
C PRO A 33 2.75 33.40 70.66
N ALA A 34 2.49 34.36 69.78
CA ALA A 34 2.16 34.17 68.37
C ALA A 34 2.86 35.23 67.50
N GLY A 35 2.91 35.00 66.18
CA GLY A 35 3.58 35.86 65.20
C GLY A 35 4.96 35.36 64.79
N LEU A 36 5.61 36.12 63.91
CA LEU A 36 6.87 35.72 63.28
C LEU A 36 7.98 35.38 64.29
N ALA A 37 8.11 36.14 65.38
CA ALA A 37 9.07 35.87 66.45
C ALA A 37 8.81 34.51 67.14
N SER A 38 7.55 34.10 67.27
CA SER A 38 7.17 32.81 67.85
C SER A 38 7.58 31.64 66.95
N GLU A 39 7.43 31.77 65.62
CA GLU A 39 7.86 30.76 64.65
C GLU A 39 9.35 30.45 64.77
N TYR A 40 10.18 31.48 64.90
CA TYR A 40 11.62 31.31 65.12
C TYR A 40 11.97 30.75 66.50
N LEU A 41 11.25 31.14 67.56
CA LEU A 41 11.40 30.55 68.89
C LEU A 41 11.01 29.06 68.90
N GLN A 42 9.97 28.68 68.16
CA GLN A 42 9.56 27.28 68.01
C GLN A 42 10.63 26.46 67.28
N ARG A 43 11.23 27.01 66.21
CA ARG A 43 12.35 26.38 65.51
C ARG A 43 13.59 26.22 66.39
N LEU A 44 13.88 27.20 67.26
CA LEU A 44 14.93 27.06 68.27
C LEU A 44 14.63 25.95 69.28
N ARG A 45 13.38 25.82 69.73
CA ARG A 45 12.95 24.70 70.61
C ARG A 45 13.09 23.34 69.91
N GLN A 46 12.69 23.24 68.64
CA GLN A 46 12.87 22.03 67.83
C GLN A 46 14.34 21.68 67.63
N ALA A 47 15.21 22.69 67.55
CA ALA A 47 16.66 22.51 67.53
C ALA A 47 17.26 22.11 68.90
N GLY A 48 16.43 21.91 69.93
CA GLY A 48 16.80 21.40 71.24
C GLY A 48 16.90 22.45 72.36
N ALA A 49 16.52 23.72 72.11
CA ALA A 49 16.57 24.77 73.12
C ALA A 49 15.43 24.65 74.16
N THR A 50 15.74 24.70 75.46
CA THR A 50 14.73 24.70 76.53
C THR A 50 14.33 26.14 76.87
N LEU A 51 13.29 26.66 76.21
CA LEU A 51 12.86 28.06 76.34
C LEU A 51 11.48 28.15 77.00
N THR A 52 11.37 28.77 78.18
CA THR A 52 10.09 29.00 78.87
C THR A 52 9.61 30.43 78.64
N PRO A 53 8.38 30.66 78.14
CA PRO A 53 7.91 32.02 77.89
C PRO A 53 7.53 32.69 79.22
N GLU A 54 8.06 33.88 79.48
CA GLU A 54 7.70 34.72 80.62
C GLU A 54 6.73 35.82 80.13
N PRO A 55 5.45 35.79 80.53
CA PRO A 55 4.45 36.71 80.00
C PRO A 55 4.75 38.15 80.42
N SER A 56 4.57 39.10 79.51
CA SER A 56 4.69 40.55 79.78
C SER A 56 3.44 41.25 79.25
N HIS A 57 3.07 42.40 79.82
CA HIS A 57 1.85 43.12 79.43
C HIS A 57 2.06 44.06 78.24
N ASP A 58 3.23 44.69 78.16
CA ASP A 58 3.65 45.56 77.08
C ASP A 58 5.18 45.57 76.95
N TRP A 59 5.69 46.34 75.98
CA TRP A 59 7.13 46.50 75.78
C TRP A 59 7.84 47.09 77.01
N PHE A 60 7.15 47.95 77.77
CA PHE A 60 7.72 48.61 78.94
C PHE A 60 7.90 47.64 80.10
N ASP A 61 6.89 46.81 80.39
CA ASP A 61 6.93 45.73 81.38
C ASP A 61 8.01 44.71 81.04
N LEU A 62 8.09 44.31 79.76
CA LEU A 62 9.13 43.40 79.26
C LEU A 62 10.53 43.95 79.55
N ARG A 63 10.76 45.23 79.26
CA ARG A 63 12.04 45.91 79.52
C ARG A 63 12.39 45.98 81.00
N GLU A 64 11.42 46.28 81.87
CA GLU A 64 11.68 46.31 83.32
C GLU A 64 12.01 44.92 83.86
N LYS A 65 11.37 43.86 83.34
CA LYS A 65 11.73 42.46 83.66
C LYS A 65 13.13 42.08 83.17
N MET A 66 13.55 42.58 82.00
CA MET A 66 14.93 42.42 81.52
C MET A 66 15.92 43.09 82.48
N ARG A 67 15.64 44.32 82.93
CA ARG A 67 16.50 45.08 83.87
C ARG A 67 16.62 44.41 85.24
N ARG A 68 15.54 43.81 85.74
CA ARG A 68 15.51 43.06 87.02
C ARG A 68 16.11 41.66 86.93
N GLY A 69 16.52 41.23 85.73
CA GLY A 69 17.15 39.92 85.51
C GLY A 69 16.16 38.75 85.50
N SER A 70 14.86 39.01 85.39
CA SER A 70 13.79 37.99 85.35
C SER A 70 13.66 37.31 83.98
N ILE A 71 14.34 37.83 82.96
CA ILE A 71 14.33 37.31 81.58
C ILE A 71 15.77 37.13 81.12
N ASP A 72 16.04 36.01 80.44
CA ASP A 72 17.38 35.59 80.05
C ASP A 72 17.59 35.68 78.52
N ALA A 73 16.51 35.66 77.74
CA ALA A 73 16.52 35.87 76.29
C ALA A 73 15.24 36.58 75.80
N VAL A 74 15.31 37.40 74.76
CA VAL A 74 14.17 38.10 74.17
C VAL A 74 14.26 38.06 72.66
N MET A 75 13.17 37.67 72.00
CA MET A 75 13.08 37.61 70.55
C MET A 75 12.42 38.87 69.97
N GLY A 76 12.95 39.36 68.85
CA GLY A 76 12.38 40.50 68.14
C GLY A 76 12.80 41.86 68.72
N VAL A 77 14.00 41.93 69.31
CA VAL A 77 14.56 43.18 69.80
C VAL A 77 15.36 43.84 68.68
N PRO A 78 15.15 45.13 68.40
CA PRO A 78 15.99 45.85 67.47
C PRO A 78 17.47 45.90 67.92
N ASN A 79 18.40 45.65 66.99
CA ASN A 79 19.83 45.64 67.27
C ASN A 79 20.39 46.98 67.77
N ASP A 80 19.71 48.08 67.48
CA ASP A 80 20.08 49.43 67.87
C ASP A 80 19.59 49.83 69.28
N SER A 81 18.95 48.92 70.02
CA SER A 81 18.49 49.10 71.40
C SER A 81 19.62 49.15 72.44
N ARG A 82 20.54 50.12 72.29
CA ARG A 82 21.74 50.31 73.12
C ARG A 82 21.43 50.57 74.61
N TYR A 83 20.21 50.99 74.93
CA TYR A 83 19.77 51.22 76.31
C TYR A 83 19.72 49.93 77.17
N LEU A 84 19.82 48.74 76.57
CA LEU A 84 19.86 47.47 77.31
C LEU A 84 21.20 47.19 78.00
N GLY A 85 22.28 47.93 77.66
CA GLY A 85 23.61 47.80 78.25
C GLY A 85 24.47 46.67 77.67
N GLU A 86 25.77 46.64 77.99
CA GLU A 86 26.76 45.70 77.42
C GLU A 86 26.62 44.24 77.89
N GLY A 87 25.68 43.98 78.81
CA GLY A 87 25.37 42.65 79.35
C GLY A 87 24.53 41.77 78.41
N TRP A 88 24.10 42.28 77.26
CA TRP A 88 23.30 41.56 76.26
C TRP A 88 24.09 41.35 74.96
N VAL A 89 23.89 40.18 74.35
CA VAL A 89 24.46 39.79 73.07
C VAL A 89 23.33 39.57 72.08
N PHE A 90 23.45 40.19 70.91
CA PHE A 90 22.46 40.12 69.84
C PHE A 90 22.92 39.16 68.74
N SER A 91 21.97 38.41 68.19
CA SER A 91 22.15 37.63 66.97
C SER A 91 22.18 38.53 65.72
N GLN A 92 22.46 37.94 64.56
CA GLN A 92 22.09 38.50 63.27
C GLN A 92 20.57 38.74 63.21
N PRO A 93 20.12 39.79 62.50
CA PRO A 93 18.70 40.06 62.35
C PRO A 93 18.02 38.97 61.53
N PHE A 94 16.90 38.47 62.04
CA PHE A 94 16.07 37.51 61.30
C PHE A 94 15.11 38.22 60.35
N ILE A 95 14.82 39.50 60.59
CA ILE A 95 14.06 40.36 59.69
C ILE A 95 14.42 41.84 59.86
N SER A 96 14.44 42.56 58.74
CA SER A 96 14.55 44.02 58.67
C SER A 96 13.24 44.58 58.14
N VAL A 97 12.62 45.51 58.87
CA VAL A 97 11.34 46.12 58.48
C VAL A 97 11.46 47.64 58.51
N PRO A 98 11.10 48.36 57.43
CA PRO A 98 11.20 49.81 57.41
C PRO A 98 10.23 50.47 58.40
N ASN A 99 10.68 51.55 59.01
CA ASN A 99 9.80 52.46 59.73
C ASN A 99 9.16 53.45 58.76
N VAL A 100 7.92 53.83 59.03
CA VAL A 100 7.14 54.77 58.21
C VAL A 100 6.55 55.87 59.05
N ILE A 101 6.26 56.98 58.37
CA ILE A 101 5.57 58.14 58.90
C ILE A 101 4.09 58.01 58.57
N VAL A 102 3.25 58.01 59.61
CA VAL A 102 1.80 57.95 59.50
C VAL A 102 1.23 59.32 59.84
N THR A 103 0.24 59.76 59.07
CA THR A 103 -0.44 61.05 59.24
C THR A 103 -1.95 60.86 59.22
N GLY A 104 -2.68 61.78 59.85
CA GLY A 104 -4.14 61.81 59.83
C GLY A 104 -4.72 62.78 58.78
N PRO A 105 -6.05 62.78 58.58
CA PRO A 105 -6.72 63.62 57.59
C PRO A 105 -6.54 65.09 57.96
N GLY A 106 -6.09 65.92 57.00
CA GLY A 106 -5.83 67.35 57.24
C GLY A 106 -4.46 67.66 57.82
N SER A 107 -3.62 66.65 58.07
CA SER A 107 -2.18 66.85 58.23
C SER A 107 -1.62 67.22 56.85
N GLY A 108 -0.99 68.39 56.71
CA GLY A 108 -0.39 68.80 55.44
C GLY A 108 0.57 67.73 54.86
N THR A 109 0.87 67.80 53.56
CA THR A 109 1.73 66.84 52.88
C THR A 109 3.08 66.70 53.60
N VAL A 110 3.37 65.47 54.03
CA VAL A 110 4.67 65.05 54.58
C VAL A 110 5.25 64.06 53.58
N LEU A 111 6.34 64.45 52.92
CA LEU A 111 7.00 63.64 51.90
C LEU A 111 8.21 62.89 52.45
N ASP A 112 8.82 63.40 53.53
CA ASP A 112 9.97 62.79 54.19
C ASP A 112 10.05 63.16 55.68
N MET A 113 11.17 62.81 56.34
CA MET A 113 11.38 63.09 57.76
C MET A 113 11.72 64.56 58.03
N ASP A 114 12.28 65.28 57.08
CA ASP A 114 12.72 66.67 57.27
C ASP A 114 11.49 67.59 57.42
N ASP A 115 10.38 67.23 56.77
CA ASP A 115 9.05 67.83 56.90
C ASP A 115 8.42 67.70 58.31
N LEU A 116 9.05 66.97 59.23
CA LEU A 116 8.58 66.81 60.61
C LEU A 116 9.12 67.87 61.59
N SER A 117 10.06 68.71 61.16
CA SER A 117 10.59 69.78 62.01
C SER A 117 9.48 70.72 62.49
N GLY A 118 9.45 71.05 63.78
CA GLY A 118 8.41 71.87 64.42
C GLY A 118 7.07 71.17 64.67
N LYS A 119 6.87 69.93 64.19
CA LYS A 119 5.64 69.15 64.39
C LYS A 119 5.71 68.31 65.68
N ARG A 120 4.55 67.94 66.23
CA ARG A 120 4.46 66.96 67.33
C ARG A 120 4.45 65.56 66.73
N VAL A 121 5.40 64.74 67.15
CA VAL A 121 5.62 63.41 66.61
C VAL A 121 5.48 62.37 67.72
N LEU A 122 4.58 61.42 67.54
CA LEU A 122 4.40 60.30 68.47
C LEU A 122 5.42 59.20 68.18
N LEU A 123 6.02 58.64 69.23
CA LEU A 123 6.92 57.49 69.17
C LEU A 123 6.50 56.44 70.21
N SER A 124 6.45 55.18 69.80
CA SER A 124 6.15 54.04 70.69
C SER A 124 7.36 53.56 71.48
N ASP A 125 8.59 53.87 71.02
CA ASP A 125 9.82 53.68 71.79
C ASP A 125 10.71 54.93 71.67
N PRO A 126 10.44 55.97 72.50
CA PRO A 126 11.17 57.23 72.41
C PRO A 126 12.63 57.10 72.82
N GLU A 127 13.02 56.14 73.67
CA GLU A 127 14.42 55.99 74.11
C GLU A 127 15.33 55.57 72.96
N ARG A 128 14.82 54.73 72.06
CA ARG A 128 15.51 54.29 70.85
C ARG A 128 15.40 55.31 69.72
N LEU A 129 14.17 55.75 69.43
CA LEU A 129 13.85 56.47 68.19
C LEU A 129 14.05 57.99 68.29
N ARG A 130 14.17 58.57 69.49
CA ARG A 130 14.30 60.03 69.65
C ARG A 130 15.54 60.59 68.95
N LEU A 131 16.70 59.93 69.10
CA LEU A 131 17.94 60.43 68.51
C LEU A 131 17.91 60.40 66.97
N PRO A 132 17.56 59.28 66.30
CA PRO A 132 17.43 59.25 64.84
C PRO A 132 16.45 60.29 64.29
N VAL A 133 15.32 60.50 64.98
CA VAL A 133 14.30 61.46 64.54
C VAL A 133 14.79 62.90 64.69
N LEU A 134 15.40 63.26 65.83
CA LEU A 134 15.91 64.62 66.05
C LEU A 134 17.15 64.95 65.20
N GLN A 135 17.87 63.95 64.67
CA GLN A 135 18.97 64.20 63.75
C GLN A 135 18.51 64.77 62.40
N ARG A 136 17.34 64.34 61.90
CA ARG A 136 16.76 64.81 60.63
C ARG A 136 15.72 65.90 60.84
N ALA A 137 14.97 65.84 61.94
CA ALA A 137 13.97 66.84 62.33
C ALA A 137 14.30 67.46 63.71
N PRO A 138 15.30 68.36 63.79
CA PRO A 138 15.84 68.85 65.06
C PRO A 138 14.84 69.62 65.94
N GLU A 139 13.83 70.25 65.35
CA GLU A 139 12.80 71.00 66.11
C GLU A 139 11.52 70.18 66.38
N ALA A 140 11.50 68.88 66.06
CA ALA A 140 10.34 68.04 66.30
C ALA A 140 10.06 67.85 67.80
N ARG A 141 8.79 67.96 68.20
CA ARG A 141 8.35 67.74 69.59
C ARG A 141 7.93 66.29 69.78
N ILE A 142 8.79 65.50 70.40
CA ILE A 142 8.54 64.07 70.63
C ILE A 142 7.54 63.85 71.76
N LEU A 143 6.47 63.12 71.47
CA LEU A 143 5.47 62.64 72.43
C LEU A 143 5.59 61.12 72.58
N ALA A 144 5.67 60.64 73.81
CA ALA A 144 5.76 59.21 74.09
C ALA A 144 4.37 58.55 74.07
N ALA A 145 4.28 57.36 73.49
CA ALA A 145 3.11 56.47 73.56
C ALA A 145 3.54 55.08 74.07
N ARG A 146 2.65 54.37 74.78
CA ARG A 146 2.93 53.03 75.34
C ARG A 146 2.82 51.90 74.31
N SER A 147 2.11 52.13 73.21
CA SER A 147 1.97 51.18 72.10
C SER A 147 1.75 51.90 70.77
N ALA A 148 1.99 51.20 69.66
CA ALA A 148 1.71 51.71 68.31
C ALA A 148 0.23 52.05 68.13
N GLU A 149 -0.66 51.22 68.68
CA GLU A 149 -2.10 51.46 68.65
C GLU A 149 -2.49 52.73 69.41
N GLN A 150 -1.96 52.92 70.63
CA GLN A 150 -2.21 54.14 71.40
C GLN A 150 -1.67 55.38 70.67
N ALA A 151 -0.53 55.25 70.00
CA ALA A 151 0.04 56.34 69.21
C ALA A 151 -0.85 56.70 68.00
N LEU A 152 -1.35 55.71 67.26
CA LEU A 152 -2.26 55.95 66.14
C LEU A 152 -3.59 56.55 66.59
N GLN A 153 -4.15 56.09 67.72
CA GLN A 153 -5.37 56.68 68.28
C GLN A 153 -5.17 58.16 68.63
N ARG A 154 -4.07 58.50 69.32
CA ARG A 154 -3.75 59.90 69.68
C ARG A 154 -3.44 60.77 68.46
N LEU A 155 -2.90 60.18 67.40
CA LEU A 155 -2.72 60.85 66.12
C LEU A 155 -4.07 61.19 65.49
N LEU A 156 -5.03 60.26 65.50
CA LEU A 156 -6.39 60.48 65.03
C LEU A 156 -7.13 61.55 65.85
N ASP A 157 -6.92 61.55 67.17
CA ASP A 157 -7.51 62.53 68.09
C ASP A 157 -6.89 63.94 67.94
N GLY A 158 -5.90 64.11 67.06
CA GLY A 158 -5.27 65.40 66.73
C GLY A 158 -4.22 65.88 67.76
N GLU A 159 -3.81 65.02 68.69
CA GLU A 159 -2.78 65.35 69.69
C GLU A 159 -1.39 65.51 69.08
N ALA A 160 -1.15 64.90 67.91
CA ALA A 160 0.09 64.97 67.16
C ALA A 160 -0.19 65.11 65.67
N GLN A 161 0.84 65.44 64.89
CA GLN A 161 0.73 65.55 63.43
C GLN A 161 1.32 64.35 62.69
N ALA A 162 2.18 63.58 63.35
CA ALA A 162 2.74 62.36 62.78
C ALA A 162 3.00 61.30 63.85
N TYR A 163 2.97 60.04 63.43
CA TYR A 163 3.47 58.89 64.19
C TYR A 163 4.56 58.21 63.37
N ILE A 164 5.67 57.83 64.00
CA ILE A 164 6.71 57.00 63.36
C ILE A 164 6.68 55.62 63.99
N GLY A 165 6.50 54.60 63.15
CA GLY A 165 6.42 53.23 63.60
C GLY A 165 6.76 52.21 62.52
N ASN A 166 6.97 50.98 62.97
CA ASN A 166 7.30 49.85 62.14
C ASN A 166 6.18 49.56 61.13
N LEU A 167 6.50 49.47 59.83
CA LEU A 167 5.51 49.32 58.76
C LEU A 167 4.62 48.09 58.93
N ALA A 168 5.16 46.97 59.41
CA ALA A 168 4.39 45.75 59.60
C ALA A 168 3.26 45.92 60.62
N ILE A 169 3.57 46.60 61.72
CA ILE A 169 2.63 46.86 62.81
C ILE A 169 1.62 47.93 62.38
N VAL A 170 2.13 48.99 61.75
CA VAL A 170 1.32 50.10 61.25
C VAL A 170 0.31 49.62 60.20
N ASP A 171 0.75 48.91 59.16
CA ASP A 171 -0.12 48.47 58.07
C ASP A 171 -1.26 47.60 58.60
N ARG A 172 -0.96 46.65 59.49
CA ARG A 172 -1.99 45.83 60.15
C ARG A 172 -2.99 46.69 60.93
N LEU A 173 -2.51 47.60 61.79
CA LEU A 173 -3.39 48.46 62.59
C LEU A 173 -4.23 49.41 61.73
N LEU A 174 -3.66 49.94 60.64
CA LEU A 174 -4.39 50.78 59.69
C LEU A 174 -5.49 49.99 58.99
N ARG A 175 -5.24 48.73 58.60
CA ARG A 175 -6.24 47.88 57.96
C ARG A 175 -7.34 47.43 58.93
N GLU A 176 -6.96 46.97 60.12
CA GLU A 176 -7.90 46.32 61.03
C GLU A 176 -8.64 47.29 61.95
N ARG A 177 -7.98 48.37 62.38
CA ARG A 177 -8.50 49.26 63.42
C ARG A 177 -8.72 50.71 63.00
N PHE A 178 -7.96 51.19 62.01
CA PHE A 178 -8.07 52.58 61.52
C PHE A 178 -8.32 52.69 60.00
N PRO A 179 -9.23 51.89 59.40
CA PRO A 179 -9.37 51.81 57.95
C PRO A 179 -9.80 53.14 57.34
N GLY A 180 -8.99 53.66 56.42
CA GLY A 180 -9.26 54.89 55.67
C GLY A 180 -9.20 56.18 56.49
N GLN A 181 -8.86 56.10 57.78
CA GLN A 181 -8.81 57.27 58.68
C GLN A 181 -7.39 57.82 58.83
N LEU A 182 -6.38 56.96 58.78
CA LEU A 182 -4.97 57.34 58.85
C LEU A 182 -4.25 56.74 57.64
N GLN A 183 -3.18 57.39 57.18
CA GLN A 183 -2.44 56.95 56.01
C GLN A 183 -0.92 56.96 56.24
N VAL A 184 -0.24 56.02 55.60
CA VAL A 184 1.22 56.03 55.50
C VAL A 184 1.65 57.10 54.51
N ALA A 185 2.22 58.19 55.01
CA ALA A 185 2.61 59.35 54.22
C ALA A 185 3.94 59.13 53.49
N ALA A 186 4.95 58.63 54.21
CA ALA A 186 6.31 58.50 53.70
C ALA A 186 7.12 57.46 54.48
N PRO A 187 8.18 56.87 53.90
CA PRO A 187 9.15 56.10 54.65
C PRO A 187 9.95 56.99 55.61
N ALA A 188 10.25 56.50 56.81
CA ALA A 188 11.12 57.18 57.76
C ALA A 188 12.62 57.00 57.42
N GLY A 189 12.98 56.18 56.43
CA GLY A 189 14.37 56.06 55.98
C GLY A 189 15.33 55.47 57.01
N PHE A 190 14.82 54.63 57.92
CA PHE A 190 15.57 53.69 58.75
C PHE A 190 14.69 52.45 59.02
N GLU A 191 15.31 51.34 59.37
CA GLU A 191 14.65 50.04 59.52
C GLU A 191 14.85 49.48 60.92
N ASP A 192 13.91 48.64 61.35
CA ASP A 192 14.02 47.83 62.55
C ASP A 192 14.62 46.47 62.19
N ASP A 193 15.91 46.31 62.49
CA ASP A 193 16.63 45.04 62.39
C ASP A 193 16.37 44.20 63.64
N LEU A 194 15.39 43.31 63.56
CA LEU A 194 14.91 42.52 64.69
C LEU A 194 15.74 41.25 64.86
N SER A 195 16.25 41.04 66.07
CA SER A 195 17.14 39.93 66.42
C SER A 195 16.74 39.23 67.71
N LEU A 196 17.43 38.12 68.01
CA LEU A 196 17.42 37.49 69.31
C LEU A 196 18.46 38.17 70.21
N ALA A 197 18.03 38.72 71.34
CA ALA A 197 18.90 39.24 72.38
C ALA A 197 18.99 38.23 73.54
N VAL A 198 20.19 37.87 73.98
CA VAL A 198 20.42 36.96 75.11
C VAL A 198 21.39 37.58 76.11
N LYS A 199 21.27 37.26 77.40
CA LYS A 199 22.30 37.66 78.37
C LYS A 199 23.66 37.11 77.95
N ARG A 200 24.73 37.85 78.22
CA ARG A 200 26.10 37.53 77.80
C ARG A 200 26.58 36.15 78.26
N GLU A 201 26.12 35.69 79.42
CA GLU A 201 26.39 34.34 79.94
C GLU A 201 25.77 33.21 79.10
N HIS A 202 24.79 33.53 78.26
CA HIS A 202 24.09 32.61 77.35
C HIS A 202 24.35 32.92 75.87
N ALA A 203 25.44 33.63 75.55
CA ALA A 203 25.79 34.03 74.18
C ALA A 203 25.81 32.87 73.17
N GLY A 204 26.09 31.64 73.61
CA GLY A 204 26.03 30.44 72.76
C GLY A 204 24.66 30.20 72.10
N LEU A 205 23.57 30.68 72.71
CA LEU A 205 22.23 30.59 72.11
C LEU A 205 22.09 31.53 70.90
N ALA A 206 22.64 32.75 70.96
CA ALA A 206 22.64 33.68 69.83
C ALA A 206 23.45 33.12 68.65
N THR A 207 24.63 32.54 68.91
CA THR A 207 25.44 31.87 67.88
C THR A 207 24.72 30.67 67.25
N ARG A 208 23.99 29.88 68.04
CA ARG A 208 23.19 28.78 67.49
C ARG A 208 22.03 29.31 66.64
N PHE A 209 21.39 30.40 67.06
CA PHE A 209 20.34 31.04 66.28
C PHE A 209 20.86 31.59 64.95
N ASP A 210 22.04 32.22 64.93
CA ASP A 210 22.69 32.66 63.68
C ASP A 210 22.94 31.50 62.73
N ARG A 211 23.41 30.36 63.26
CA ARG A 211 23.58 29.16 62.43
C ARG A 211 22.24 28.62 61.93
N LEU A 212 21.19 28.67 62.75
CA LEU A 212 19.84 28.30 62.32
C LEU A 212 19.35 29.20 61.17
N LEU A 213 19.61 30.51 61.24
CA LEU A 213 19.28 31.44 60.15
C LEU A 213 20.06 31.15 58.85
N GLN A 214 21.31 30.69 58.96
CA GLN A 214 22.13 30.28 57.80
C GLN A 214 21.71 28.92 57.22
N GLU A 215 21.29 27.98 58.08
CA GLU A 215 20.73 26.68 57.67
C GLU A 215 19.41 26.85 56.89
N MET A 216 18.62 27.88 57.24
CA MET A 216 17.38 28.22 56.53
C MET A 216 17.67 28.86 55.17
N GLY A 217 17.33 28.14 54.10
CA GLY A 217 17.46 28.65 52.73
C GLY A 217 16.67 29.94 52.49
N PRO A 218 17.07 30.80 51.52
CA PRO A 218 16.44 32.09 51.28
C PRO A 218 14.94 31.99 50.98
N ARG A 219 14.50 30.91 50.31
CA ARG A 219 13.09 30.65 50.01
C ARG A 219 12.24 30.36 51.24
N GLU A 220 12.80 29.65 52.22
CA GLU A 220 12.08 29.31 53.45
C GLU A 220 11.93 30.55 54.35
N ARG A 221 12.97 31.39 54.40
CA ARG A 221 12.91 32.70 55.08
C ARG A 221 11.91 33.64 54.41
N GLU A 222 11.86 33.63 53.08
CA GLU A 222 10.89 34.43 52.33
C GLU A 222 9.45 33.91 52.47
N ALA A 223 9.25 32.60 52.58
CA ALA A 223 7.93 32.01 52.87
C ALA A 223 7.40 32.45 54.24
N LEU A 224 8.20 32.30 55.31
CA LEU A 224 7.82 32.77 56.65
C LEU A 224 7.56 34.28 56.69
N ARG A 225 8.33 35.07 55.92
CA ARG A 225 8.08 36.50 55.79
C ARG A 225 6.72 36.78 55.13
N ASN A 226 6.44 36.14 54.00
CA ASN A 226 5.22 36.38 53.24
C ASN A 226 3.96 35.90 53.99
N ASP A 227 4.06 34.80 54.74
CA ASP A 227 2.95 34.26 55.54
C ASP A 227 2.45 35.25 56.60
N TRP A 228 3.33 36.12 57.10
CA TRP A 228 3.00 37.06 58.19
C TRP A 228 2.99 38.55 57.78
N LEU A 229 3.59 38.95 56.64
CA LEU A 229 3.89 40.36 56.31
C LEU A 229 3.47 40.83 54.91
N ALA A 230 2.33 40.38 54.39
CA ALA A 230 1.79 40.83 53.10
C ALA A 230 1.35 42.32 53.08
N VAL A 231 2.31 43.25 52.99
CA VAL A 231 2.04 44.70 52.93
C VAL A 231 1.95 45.15 51.47
N ALA A 232 0.76 45.56 51.02
CA ALA A 232 0.52 46.15 49.70
C ALA A 232 0.21 47.65 49.81
N TYR A 233 1.08 48.49 49.24
CA TYR A 233 0.92 49.95 49.17
C TYR A 233 0.09 50.32 47.93
N GLN A 234 -1.05 51.01 48.10
CA GLN A 234 -1.84 51.58 47.00
C GLN A 234 -2.08 53.07 47.27
N GLY A 235 -1.39 53.95 46.53
CA GLY A 235 -1.65 55.40 46.51
C GLY A 235 -2.58 55.75 45.34
N GLY A 236 -3.76 56.30 45.62
CA GLY A 236 -4.75 56.70 44.61
C GLY A 236 -4.64 58.18 44.21
N SER A 237 -4.66 58.47 42.92
CA SER A 237 -4.81 59.82 42.34
C SER A 237 -6.09 59.92 41.49
N ASP A 238 -6.68 61.12 41.43
CA ASP A 238 -8.09 61.36 41.06
C ASP A 238 -8.34 61.40 39.54
N TRP A 239 -8.94 60.34 38.98
CA TRP A 239 -9.00 60.03 37.53
C TRP A 239 -10.05 60.81 36.72
N ARG A 240 -10.97 61.52 37.39
CA ARG A 240 -12.17 62.08 36.74
C ARG A 240 -11.90 63.31 35.86
N ALA A 241 -10.84 64.08 36.14
CA ALA A 241 -10.48 65.24 35.34
C ALA A 241 -9.78 64.86 34.02
N LEU A 242 -8.95 63.81 34.05
CA LEU A 242 -8.28 63.26 32.87
C LEU A 242 -9.26 62.62 31.89
N ALA A 243 -10.33 61.99 32.40
CA ALA A 243 -11.30 61.27 31.59
C ALA A 243 -12.07 62.16 30.58
N ARG A 244 -12.38 63.42 30.91
CA ARG A 244 -13.22 64.29 30.07
C ARG A 244 -12.63 64.64 28.71
N TRP A 245 -11.30 64.81 28.64
CA TRP A 245 -10.59 65.10 27.39
C TRP A 245 -9.77 63.92 26.90
N GLY A 246 -9.33 63.05 27.82
CA GLY A 246 -8.57 61.85 27.51
C GLY A 246 -9.39 60.81 26.75
N ILE A 247 -10.66 60.60 27.07
CA ILE A 247 -11.48 59.55 26.43
C ILE A 247 -11.69 59.79 24.93
N PRO A 248 -12.17 60.96 24.46
CA PRO A 248 -12.38 61.17 23.02
C PRO A 248 -11.06 61.20 22.22
N LEU A 249 -10.00 61.80 22.78
CA LEU A 249 -8.68 61.80 22.15
C LEU A 249 -8.09 60.39 22.08
N ALA A 250 -8.24 59.60 23.16
CA ALA A 250 -7.85 58.20 23.19
C ALA A 250 -8.66 57.39 22.19
N LEU A 251 -9.95 57.65 21.99
CA LEU A 251 -10.77 56.91 21.03
C LEU A 251 -10.31 57.15 19.59
N VAL A 252 -9.96 58.40 19.23
CA VAL A 252 -9.42 58.73 17.91
C VAL A 252 -8.03 58.12 17.71
N LEU A 253 -7.16 58.21 18.72
CA LEU A 253 -5.84 57.59 18.66
C LEU A 253 -5.92 56.06 18.61
N LEU A 254 -6.87 55.45 19.32
CA LEU A 254 -7.04 54.00 19.38
C LEU A 254 -7.68 53.45 18.12
N THR A 255 -8.58 54.20 17.47
CA THR A 255 -9.09 53.86 16.13
C THR A 255 -8.03 54.01 15.05
N ALA A 256 -7.23 55.08 15.06
CA ALA A 256 -6.10 55.24 14.15
C ALA A 256 -5.04 54.13 14.36
N LEU A 257 -4.73 53.80 15.62
CA LEU A 257 -3.82 52.71 15.98
C LEU A 257 -4.39 51.36 15.55
N LEU A 258 -5.69 51.11 15.70
CA LEU A 258 -6.34 49.88 15.27
C LEU A 258 -6.30 49.72 13.74
N VAL A 259 -6.57 50.78 12.98
CA VAL A 259 -6.45 50.76 11.50
C VAL A 259 -5.00 50.51 11.09
N HIS A 260 -4.03 51.14 11.76
CA HIS A 260 -2.62 50.95 11.47
C HIS A 260 -2.14 49.53 11.85
N LEU A 261 -2.59 48.99 12.99
CA LEU A 261 -2.30 47.62 13.42
C LEU A 261 -2.97 46.59 12.52
N LEU A 262 -4.22 46.81 12.08
CA LEU A 262 -4.91 45.92 11.14
C LEU A 262 -4.23 45.96 9.76
N GLY A 263 -3.82 47.14 9.29
CA GLY A 263 -3.02 47.29 8.07
C GLY A 263 -1.67 46.59 8.17
N TYR A 264 -0.92 46.84 9.26
CA TYR A 264 0.37 46.21 9.53
C TYR A 264 0.24 44.69 9.67
N TRP A 265 -0.77 44.21 10.38
CA TRP A 265 -0.99 42.78 10.59
C TRP A 265 -1.46 42.07 9.31
N ARG A 266 -2.28 42.72 8.48
CA ARG A 266 -2.64 42.21 7.15
C ARG A 266 -1.40 42.15 6.25
N LEU A 267 -0.58 43.19 6.24
CA LEU A 267 0.67 43.23 5.48
C LEU A 267 1.66 42.17 5.96
N GLN A 268 1.85 42.02 7.26
CA GLN A 268 2.72 40.99 7.85
C GLN A 268 2.18 39.59 7.58
N ARG A 269 0.87 39.37 7.67
CA ARG A 269 0.24 38.09 7.26
C ARG A 269 0.47 37.80 5.80
N GLU A 270 0.35 38.78 4.92
CA GLU A 270 0.57 38.58 3.50
C GLU A 270 2.04 38.30 3.17
N VAL A 271 2.98 39.04 3.78
CA VAL A 271 4.42 38.82 3.62
C VAL A 271 4.84 37.46 4.19
N THR A 272 4.39 37.10 5.39
CA THR A 272 4.72 35.80 6.01
C THR A 272 4.04 34.65 5.28
N SER A 273 2.83 34.83 4.76
CA SER A 273 2.16 33.79 3.95
C SER A 273 2.84 33.62 2.61
N ARG A 274 3.23 34.71 1.92
CA ARG A 274 4.03 34.64 0.68
C ARG A 274 5.36 33.96 0.91
N ARG A 275 6.13 34.37 1.93
CA ARG A 275 7.41 33.74 2.27
C ARG A 275 7.25 32.27 2.65
N ARG A 276 6.20 31.89 3.38
CA ARG A 276 5.90 30.48 3.68
C ARG A 276 5.51 29.70 2.44
N LEU A 277 4.76 30.29 1.52
CA LEU A 277 4.39 29.65 0.26
C LEU A 277 5.63 29.46 -0.64
N GLU A 278 6.47 30.49 -0.76
CA GLU A 278 7.74 30.45 -1.49
C GLU A 278 8.71 29.44 -0.89
N GLN A 279 8.89 29.43 0.43
CA GLN A 279 9.72 28.43 1.12
C GLN A 279 9.16 27.03 0.96
N ARG A 280 7.84 26.84 1.08
CA ARG A 280 7.21 25.52 0.93
C ARG A 280 7.28 25.02 -0.51
N LEU A 281 7.13 25.90 -1.50
CA LEU A 281 7.35 25.58 -2.91
C LEU A 281 8.82 25.23 -3.16
N ALA A 282 9.77 26.00 -2.60
CA ALA A 282 11.20 25.71 -2.70
C ALA A 282 11.56 24.35 -2.06
N ASP A 283 11.04 24.05 -0.87
CA ASP A 283 11.26 22.80 -0.16
C ASP A 283 10.64 21.61 -0.92
N ILE A 284 9.44 21.76 -1.49
CA ILE A 284 8.83 20.75 -2.35
C ILE A 284 9.68 20.51 -3.59
N THR A 285 10.13 21.57 -4.29
CA THR A 285 10.97 21.44 -5.48
C THR A 285 12.35 20.84 -5.21
N ARG A 286 12.92 21.05 -4.00
CA ARG A 286 14.20 20.42 -3.62
C ARG A 286 14.08 18.95 -3.25
N ASN A 287 12.92 18.55 -2.72
CA ASN A 287 12.69 17.17 -2.28
C ASN A 287 12.00 16.31 -3.35
N LEU A 288 11.56 16.90 -4.46
CA LEU A 288 11.10 16.15 -5.61
C LEU A 288 12.29 15.44 -6.27
N PRO A 289 12.17 14.16 -6.65
CA PRO A 289 13.18 13.44 -7.43
C PRO A 289 13.19 13.89 -8.90
N ALA A 290 12.95 15.18 -9.14
CA ALA A 290 12.86 15.78 -10.45
C ALA A 290 13.34 17.23 -10.38
N VAL A 291 14.04 17.67 -11.44
CA VAL A 291 14.45 19.07 -11.60
C VAL A 291 13.39 19.77 -12.42
N VAL A 292 12.74 20.78 -11.84
CA VAL A 292 11.73 21.60 -12.52
C VAL A 292 12.43 22.75 -13.24
N TYR A 293 12.07 23.00 -14.49
CA TYR A 293 12.63 24.09 -15.27
C TYR A 293 11.54 24.88 -16.01
N GLN A 294 11.85 26.13 -16.30
CA GLN A 294 11.23 26.89 -17.37
C GLN A 294 12.26 27.09 -18.47
N MET A 295 11.84 26.82 -19.70
CA MET A 295 12.62 26.96 -20.91
C MET A 295 11.93 27.97 -21.80
N ARG A 296 12.67 28.87 -22.40
CA ARG A 296 12.12 29.85 -23.32
C ARG A 296 12.90 29.85 -24.63
N TRP A 297 12.13 29.84 -25.72
CA TRP A 297 12.61 29.93 -27.09
C TRP A 297 12.28 31.31 -27.65
N THR A 298 13.30 32.09 -27.99
CA THR A 298 13.14 33.43 -28.55
C THR A 298 12.90 33.38 -30.05
N ALA A 299 12.30 34.44 -30.59
CA ALA A 299 12.04 34.57 -32.04
C ALA A 299 13.32 34.50 -32.90
N ASP A 300 14.48 34.83 -32.33
CA ASP A 300 15.79 34.77 -32.98
C ASP A 300 16.43 33.36 -32.96
N GLY A 301 15.72 32.35 -32.43
CA GLY A 301 16.22 30.98 -32.29
C GLY A 301 17.13 30.76 -31.08
N GLY A 302 17.11 31.67 -30.11
CA GLY A 302 17.85 31.57 -28.86
C GLY A 302 17.09 30.72 -27.82
N LEU A 303 17.82 29.87 -27.11
CA LEU A 303 17.31 29.06 -26.01
C LEU A 303 17.85 29.60 -24.68
N ASP A 304 16.97 29.87 -23.72
CA ASP A 304 17.37 30.17 -22.35
C ASP A 304 16.49 29.45 -21.31
N PHE A 305 16.97 29.40 -20.07
CA PHE A 305 16.29 28.76 -18.94
C PHE A 305 16.02 29.79 -17.84
N PRO A 306 14.90 30.54 -17.91
CA PRO A 306 14.59 31.61 -16.96
C PRO A 306 14.46 31.16 -15.50
N TYR A 307 14.18 29.86 -15.27
CA TYR A 307 14.03 29.30 -13.95
C TYR A 307 14.44 27.83 -13.96
N VAL A 308 15.26 27.42 -13.00
CA VAL A 308 15.55 26.02 -12.73
C VAL A 308 15.58 25.79 -11.23
N ALA A 309 14.89 24.76 -10.75
CA ALA A 309 14.81 24.39 -9.34
C ALA A 309 14.83 22.87 -9.15
N GLY A 310 15.58 22.43 -8.15
CA GLY A 310 15.84 21.01 -7.90
C GLY A 310 17.34 20.74 -7.84
N ASP A 311 17.71 19.51 -7.51
CA ASP A 311 19.11 19.09 -7.48
C ASP A 311 19.55 18.64 -8.88
N MET A 312 20.34 19.48 -9.54
CA MET A 312 20.86 19.20 -10.89
C MET A 312 22.16 18.40 -10.88
N GLN A 313 22.82 18.28 -9.74
CA GLN A 313 24.12 17.64 -9.65
C GLN A 313 24.09 16.15 -10.05
N PRO A 314 23.08 15.36 -9.66
CA PRO A 314 22.98 13.95 -10.06
C PRO A 314 22.71 13.74 -11.56
N LEU A 315 22.00 14.68 -12.20
CA LEU A 315 21.55 14.55 -13.59
C LEU A 315 22.54 15.15 -14.59
N PHE A 316 23.00 16.38 -14.33
CA PHE A 316 23.77 17.19 -15.28
C PHE A 316 25.16 17.57 -14.75
N GLY A 317 25.45 17.38 -13.46
CA GLY A 317 26.75 17.69 -12.85
C GLY A 317 27.07 19.18 -12.71
N ILE A 318 26.09 20.05 -12.96
CA ILE A 318 26.20 21.51 -12.87
C ILE A 318 25.15 22.08 -11.91
N ASP A 319 25.40 23.27 -11.36
CA ASP A 319 24.47 23.96 -10.47
C ASP A 319 23.33 24.68 -11.24
N PRO A 320 22.13 24.84 -10.64
CA PRO A 320 21.02 25.58 -11.25
C PRO A 320 21.38 26.98 -11.75
N GLN A 321 22.25 27.69 -11.01
CA GLN A 321 22.71 29.02 -11.41
C GLN A 321 23.54 29.00 -12.70
N GLN A 322 24.30 27.94 -12.94
CA GLN A 322 25.12 27.79 -14.16
C GLN A 322 24.22 27.54 -15.38
N ALA A 323 23.20 26.68 -15.24
CA ALA A 323 22.23 26.45 -16.32
C ALA A 323 21.38 27.69 -16.64
N MET A 324 20.98 28.46 -15.62
CA MET A 324 20.24 29.71 -15.81
C MET A 324 21.11 30.82 -16.43
N ALA A 325 22.43 30.82 -16.17
CA ALA A 325 23.36 31.79 -16.75
C ALA A 325 23.72 31.48 -18.20
N SER A 326 23.73 30.20 -18.59
CA SER A 326 24.06 29.76 -19.95
C SER A 326 23.36 28.45 -20.30
N ALA A 327 22.41 28.50 -21.25
CA ALA A 327 21.80 27.30 -21.82
C ALA A 327 22.84 26.38 -22.48
N GLN A 328 23.91 26.95 -23.04
CA GLN A 328 25.00 26.19 -23.65
C GLN A 328 25.70 25.28 -22.64
N ALA A 329 25.89 25.74 -21.40
CA ALA A 329 26.51 24.94 -20.35
C ALA A 329 25.68 23.69 -20.01
N LEU A 330 24.34 23.77 -20.10
CA LEU A 330 23.46 22.62 -19.95
C LEU A 330 23.57 21.68 -21.17
N LEU A 331 23.55 22.23 -22.39
CA LEU A 331 23.65 21.44 -23.63
C LEU A 331 24.96 20.62 -23.72
N GLU A 332 26.06 21.16 -23.20
CA GLU A 332 27.37 20.47 -23.16
C GLU A 332 27.39 19.23 -22.25
N THR A 333 26.45 19.14 -21.30
CA THR A 333 26.32 17.98 -20.41
C THR A 333 25.45 16.85 -20.98
N ILE A 334 24.91 17.02 -22.20
CA ILE A 334 24.10 16.03 -22.91
C ILE A 334 25.01 15.25 -23.87
N ASP A 335 24.74 13.96 -24.04
CA ASP A 335 25.46 13.11 -25.00
C ASP A 335 25.34 13.70 -26.41
N VAL A 336 26.48 13.87 -27.08
CA VAL A 336 26.56 14.49 -28.41
C VAL A 336 25.62 13.87 -29.46
N ARG A 337 25.27 12.59 -29.29
CA ARG A 337 24.33 11.88 -30.18
C ARG A 337 22.89 12.36 -30.04
N ASP A 338 22.51 12.85 -28.86
CA ASP A 338 21.13 13.21 -28.54
C ASP A 338 20.86 14.72 -28.71
N VAL A 339 21.91 15.55 -28.78
CA VAL A 339 21.80 17.03 -28.90
C VAL A 339 21.07 17.47 -30.17
N ALA A 340 21.40 16.88 -31.32
CA ALA A 340 20.81 17.27 -32.61
C ALA A 340 19.30 16.96 -32.66
N ASP A 341 18.91 15.76 -32.22
CA ASP A 341 17.52 15.34 -32.16
C ASP A 341 16.73 16.17 -31.13
N MET A 342 17.35 16.49 -29.99
CA MET A 342 16.75 17.36 -28.99
C MET A 342 16.47 18.76 -29.54
N GLN A 343 17.46 19.40 -30.17
CA GLN A 343 17.30 20.74 -30.76
C GLN A 343 16.20 20.74 -31.84
N ALA A 344 16.19 19.75 -32.74
CA ALA A 344 15.16 19.62 -33.76
C ALA A 344 13.76 19.34 -33.18
N SER A 345 13.68 18.64 -32.04
CA SER A 345 12.42 18.41 -31.32
C SER A 345 11.90 19.68 -30.67
N ILE A 346 12.76 20.43 -29.96
CA ILE A 346 12.42 21.71 -29.34
C ILE A 346 11.98 22.72 -30.40
N GLU A 347 12.69 22.82 -31.52
CA GLU A 347 12.36 23.76 -32.59
C GLU A 347 11.00 23.43 -33.24
N ARG A 348 10.69 22.14 -33.48
CA ARG A 348 9.36 21.73 -33.96
C ARG A 348 8.27 22.04 -32.94
N ALA A 349 8.49 21.70 -31.67
CA ALA A 349 7.55 21.98 -30.60
C ALA A 349 7.29 23.49 -30.44
N ALA A 350 8.32 24.32 -30.70
CA ALA A 350 8.21 25.78 -30.70
C ALA A 350 7.31 26.30 -31.82
N ARG A 351 7.50 25.79 -33.04
CA ARG A 351 6.70 26.22 -34.21
C ARG A 351 5.23 25.87 -34.08
N ASP A 352 4.94 24.66 -33.58
CA ASP A 352 3.58 24.12 -33.54
C ASP A 352 2.89 24.31 -32.17
N PHE A 353 3.56 24.96 -31.21
CA PHE A 353 3.08 25.17 -29.84
C PHE A 353 2.67 23.86 -29.14
N LEU A 354 3.53 22.84 -29.25
CA LEU A 354 3.24 21.50 -28.74
C LEU A 354 3.88 21.24 -27.36
N PRO A 355 3.26 20.39 -26.53
CA PRO A 355 3.97 19.76 -25.42
C PRO A 355 5.16 18.99 -25.96
N PHE A 356 6.25 19.03 -25.22
CA PHE A 356 7.49 18.39 -25.61
C PHE A 356 7.83 17.31 -24.58
N GLU A 357 8.07 16.09 -25.07
CA GLU A 357 8.57 14.97 -24.29
C GLU A 357 9.80 14.39 -25.01
N LEU A 358 10.91 14.25 -24.29
CA LEU A 358 12.15 13.72 -24.86
C LEU A 358 12.92 12.91 -23.80
N GLU A 359 13.61 11.87 -24.25
CA GLU A 359 14.56 11.12 -23.44
C GLU A 359 15.95 11.28 -24.03
N PHE A 360 16.94 11.59 -23.19
CA PHE A 360 18.32 11.79 -23.63
C PHE A 360 19.29 11.32 -22.57
N ARG A 361 20.55 11.15 -22.98
CA ARG A 361 21.64 10.76 -22.09
C ARG A 361 22.44 11.97 -21.65
N THR A 362 22.89 11.98 -20.42
CA THR A 362 23.84 12.99 -19.91
C THR A 362 25.23 12.42 -19.70
N THR A 363 26.23 13.28 -19.83
CA THR A 363 27.67 13.03 -19.67
C THR A 363 28.24 13.69 -18.41
N GLY A 364 27.40 14.35 -17.61
CA GLY A 364 27.79 15.26 -16.53
C GLY A 364 28.55 14.68 -15.34
N MET A 365 28.61 13.35 -15.17
CA MET A 365 29.45 12.71 -14.15
C MET A 365 30.41 11.66 -14.75
N PRO A 366 31.70 11.66 -14.37
CA PRO A 366 32.64 10.63 -14.83
C PRO A 366 32.23 9.25 -14.30
N GLY A 367 31.76 8.36 -15.18
CA GLY A 367 31.64 6.93 -14.89
C GLY A 367 30.30 6.24 -15.22
N SER A 368 29.20 6.96 -15.48
CA SER A 368 27.97 6.33 -15.99
C SER A 368 27.06 7.35 -16.68
N PRO A 369 26.72 7.18 -17.96
CA PRO A 369 25.70 8.01 -18.59
C PRO A 369 24.35 7.81 -17.90
N ARG A 370 23.65 8.89 -17.58
CA ARG A 370 22.30 8.85 -17.00
C ARG A 370 21.27 9.05 -18.09
N TRP A 371 20.18 8.29 -18.04
CA TRP A 371 19.01 8.55 -18.87
C TRP A 371 18.10 9.54 -18.17
N VAL A 372 17.82 10.65 -18.86
CA VAL A 372 16.98 11.72 -18.36
C VAL A 372 15.76 11.83 -19.25
N ARG A 373 14.59 11.81 -18.63
CA ARG A 373 13.33 12.13 -19.32
C ARG A 373 12.94 13.56 -19.02
N SER A 374 12.62 14.30 -20.07
CA SER A 374 12.14 15.67 -20.04
C SER A 374 10.70 15.71 -20.50
N GLN A 375 9.82 16.29 -19.70
CA GLN A 375 8.43 16.55 -20.08
C GLN A 375 8.08 18.00 -19.79
N ALA A 376 7.53 18.71 -20.78
CA ALA A 376 7.20 20.13 -20.63
C ALA A 376 5.94 20.54 -21.39
N GLN A 377 5.20 21.49 -20.80
CA GLN A 377 3.96 22.05 -21.34
C GLN A 377 4.19 23.51 -21.78
N PRO A 378 3.80 23.89 -23.01
CA PRO A 378 3.93 25.25 -23.49
C PRO A 378 2.88 26.16 -22.86
N TYR A 379 3.26 27.41 -22.57
CA TYR A 379 2.35 28.49 -22.25
C TYR A 379 2.83 29.80 -22.87
N ALA A 380 1.89 30.70 -23.15
CA ALA A 380 2.15 31.86 -23.99
C ALA A 380 3.09 32.87 -23.31
N ALA A 381 4.08 33.34 -24.06
CA ALA A 381 4.83 34.57 -23.82
C ALA A 381 4.70 35.45 -25.08
N ASP A 382 4.69 36.76 -24.90
CA ASP A 382 4.38 37.74 -25.95
C ASP A 382 5.20 37.59 -27.25
N ALA A 383 4.63 38.07 -28.37
CA ALA A 383 5.27 38.34 -29.66
C ALA A 383 6.36 37.34 -30.11
N GLY A 384 5.96 36.11 -30.47
CA GLY A 384 6.84 35.15 -31.15
C GLY A 384 7.80 34.36 -30.23
N THR A 385 7.65 34.51 -28.91
CA THR A 385 8.43 33.76 -27.92
C THR A 385 7.58 32.63 -27.33
N VAL A 386 8.12 31.41 -27.23
CA VAL A 386 7.42 30.28 -26.61
C VAL A 386 8.11 29.90 -25.31
N THR A 387 7.34 29.73 -24.23
CA THR A 387 7.87 29.30 -22.93
C THR A 387 7.26 27.95 -22.57
N TRP A 388 8.07 27.02 -22.07
CA TRP A 388 7.63 25.75 -21.52
C TRP A 388 7.96 25.68 -20.05
N SER A 389 7.07 25.08 -19.26
CA SER A 389 7.38 24.62 -17.90
C SER A 389 7.36 23.10 -17.90
N GLY A 390 8.44 22.51 -17.39
CA GLY A 390 8.63 21.08 -17.41
C GLY A 390 9.51 20.59 -16.29
N TYR A 391 9.82 19.30 -16.32
CA TYR A 391 10.74 18.68 -15.39
C TYR A 391 11.63 17.64 -16.05
N TRP A 392 12.81 17.44 -15.48
CA TRP A 392 13.75 16.36 -15.77
C TRP A 392 13.74 15.33 -14.65
N VAL A 393 13.68 14.05 -15.00
CA VAL A 393 13.73 12.94 -14.03
C VAL A 393 14.73 11.88 -14.49
N ASP A 394 15.50 11.30 -13.55
CA ASP A 394 16.37 10.16 -13.81
C ASP A 394 15.51 8.92 -14.07
N ILE A 395 15.63 8.33 -15.25
CA ILE A 395 14.95 7.09 -15.63
C ILE A 395 15.94 5.93 -15.82
N SER A 396 17.20 6.09 -15.40
CA SER A 396 18.25 5.08 -15.60
C SER A 396 17.91 3.74 -14.94
N GLU A 397 17.45 3.76 -13.68
CA GLU A 397 17.07 2.53 -12.96
C GLU A 397 15.79 1.93 -13.53
N ALA A 398 14.77 2.76 -13.79
CA ALA A 398 13.51 2.31 -14.38
C ALA A 398 13.72 1.65 -15.75
N ARG A 399 14.61 2.21 -16.57
CA ARG A 399 14.96 1.65 -17.89
C ARG A 399 15.77 0.37 -17.77
N ALA A 400 16.76 0.32 -16.89
CA ALA A 400 17.51 -0.92 -16.64
C ALA A 400 16.61 -2.06 -16.13
N GLN A 401 15.62 -1.75 -15.29
CA GLN A 401 14.62 -2.73 -14.83
C GLN A 401 13.68 -3.16 -15.96
N ALA A 402 13.23 -2.24 -16.81
CA ALA A 402 12.40 -2.55 -17.97
C ALA A 402 13.14 -3.45 -18.97
N ASP A 403 14.38 -3.08 -19.32
CA ASP A 403 15.23 -3.86 -20.23
C ASP A 403 15.54 -5.26 -19.65
N ALA A 404 15.79 -5.35 -18.34
CA ALA A 404 16.02 -6.64 -17.67
C ALA A 404 14.75 -7.52 -17.64
N LEU A 405 13.57 -6.91 -17.44
CA LEU A 405 12.30 -7.62 -17.47
C LEU A 405 11.98 -8.13 -18.88
N GLU A 406 12.18 -7.29 -19.89
CA GLU A 406 11.98 -7.67 -21.30
C GLU A 406 12.93 -8.82 -21.69
N ALA A 407 14.21 -8.73 -21.30
CA ALA A 407 15.17 -9.82 -21.52
C ALA A 407 14.78 -11.11 -20.78
N ALA A 408 14.27 -11.01 -19.55
CA ALA A 408 13.82 -12.17 -18.77
C ALA A 408 12.57 -12.83 -19.39
N MET A 409 11.60 -12.03 -19.86
CA MET A 409 10.42 -12.53 -20.58
C MET A 409 10.83 -13.22 -21.88
N ALA A 410 11.69 -12.59 -22.68
CA ALA A 410 12.17 -13.18 -23.93
C ALA A 410 12.91 -14.52 -23.70
N ALA A 411 13.75 -14.59 -22.66
CA ALA A 411 14.43 -15.83 -22.30
C ALA A 411 13.46 -16.93 -21.83
N ALA A 412 12.43 -16.57 -21.06
CA ALA A 412 11.40 -17.51 -20.60
C ALA A 412 10.56 -18.05 -21.76
N GLU A 413 10.13 -17.19 -22.68
CA GLU A 413 9.40 -17.57 -23.89
C GLU A 413 10.23 -18.49 -24.79
N GLN A 414 11.50 -18.14 -25.00
CA GLN A 414 12.42 -18.97 -25.80
C GLN A 414 12.62 -20.36 -25.16
N ALA A 415 12.74 -20.43 -23.84
CA ALA A 415 12.87 -21.70 -23.13
C ALA A 415 11.59 -22.55 -23.23
N ALA A 416 10.41 -21.92 -23.12
CA ALA A 416 9.12 -22.59 -23.27
C ALA A 416 8.92 -23.13 -24.69
N GLU A 417 9.23 -22.34 -25.72
CA GLU A 417 9.13 -22.75 -27.11
C GLU A 417 10.11 -23.89 -27.45
N ALA A 418 11.34 -23.82 -26.95
CA ALA A 418 12.33 -24.88 -27.13
C ALA A 418 11.86 -26.20 -26.47
N LYS A 419 11.29 -26.15 -25.27
CA LYS A 419 10.72 -27.30 -24.57
C LYS A 419 9.56 -27.92 -25.36
N ALA A 420 8.64 -27.10 -25.89
CA ALA A 420 7.53 -27.57 -26.69
C ALA A 420 7.99 -28.23 -28.01
N ARG A 421 8.95 -27.60 -28.70
CA ARG A 421 9.52 -28.13 -29.95
C ARG A 421 10.26 -29.43 -29.72
N PHE A 422 11.02 -29.55 -28.63
CA PHE A 422 11.70 -30.80 -28.25
C PHE A 422 10.70 -31.95 -28.07
N LEU A 423 9.62 -31.71 -27.32
CA LEU A 423 8.59 -32.75 -27.08
C LEU A 423 7.88 -33.14 -28.39
N ALA A 424 7.58 -32.19 -29.27
CA ALA A 424 6.99 -32.47 -30.57
C ALA A 424 7.90 -33.30 -31.50
N THR A 425 9.21 -33.03 -31.53
CA THR A 425 10.16 -33.84 -32.30
C THR A 425 10.31 -35.24 -31.71
N MET A 426 10.49 -35.35 -30.38
CA MET A 426 10.62 -36.64 -29.71
C MET A 426 9.39 -37.53 -29.90
N SER A 427 8.17 -36.95 -29.95
CA SER A 427 6.97 -37.67 -30.35
C SER A 427 7.12 -38.41 -31.67
N HIS A 428 7.55 -37.68 -32.70
CA HIS A 428 7.62 -38.19 -34.05
C HIS A 428 8.71 -39.27 -34.17
N GLU A 429 9.84 -39.03 -33.52
CA GLU A 429 10.99 -39.96 -33.47
C GLU A 429 10.68 -41.25 -32.68
N ILE A 430 9.77 -41.21 -31.69
CA ILE A 430 9.34 -42.40 -30.95
C ILE A 430 8.17 -43.10 -31.66
N ARG A 431 7.24 -42.36 -32.27
CA ARG A 431 6.06 -42.92 -32.97
C ARG A 431 6.46 -43.75 -34.19
N THR A 432 7.49 -43.33 -34.92
CA THR A 432 7.95 -44.00 -36.14
C THR A 432 8.44 -45.44 -35.87
N PRO A 433 9.39 -45.71 -34.95
CA PRO A 433 9.79 -47.07 -34.63
C PRO A 433 8.66 -47.88 -33.99
N MET A 434 7.80 -47.25 -33.18
CA MET A 434 6.63 -47.93 -32.58
C MET A 434 5.63 -48.42 -33.60
N SER A 435 5.36 -47.62 -34.64
CA SER A 435 4.47 -48.02 -35.74
C SER A 435 5.07 -49.18 -36.54
N GLY A 436 6.41 -49.23 -36.66
CA GLY A 436 7.11 -50.37 -37.25
C GLY A 436 7.00 -51.66 -36.42
N VAL A 437 7.13 -51.57 -35.09
CA VAL A 437 6.95 -52.71 -34.18
C VAL A 437 5.53 -53.25 -34.23
N LEU A 438 4.52 -52.36 -34.20
CA LEU A 438 3.11 -52.74 -34.35
C LEU A 438 2.84 -53.42 -35.70
N GLY A 439 3.36 -52.85 -36.81
CA GLY A 439 3.22 -53.46 -38.13
C GLY A 439 3.87 -54.85 -38.22
N MET A 440 5.02 -55.07 -37.55
CA MET A 440 5.64 -56.40 -37.47
C MET A 440 4.82 -57.39 -36.65
N LEU A 441 4.24 -56.95 -35.53
CA LEU A 441 3.37 -57.78 -34.69
C LEU A 441 2.06 -58.15 -35.41
N GLU A 442 1.45 -57.19 -36.11
CA GLU A 442 0.25 -57.39 -36.92
C GLU A 442 0.54 -58.37 -38.07
N MET A 443 1.68 -58.24 -38.76
CA MET A 443 2.12 -59.20 -39.78
C MET A 443 2.34 -60.61 -39.20
N LEU A 444 2.97 -60.72 -38.02
CA LEU A 444 3.16 -62.00 -37.35
C LEU A 444 1.82 -62.64 -36.94
N ALA A 445 0.86 -61.85 -36.46
CA ALA A 445 -0.47 -62.30 -36.08
C ALA A 445 -1.24 -62.95 -37.25
N HIS A 446 -0.93 -62.57 -38.49
CA HIS A 446 -1.52 -63.13 -39.71
C HIS A 446 -0.78 -64.38 -40.24
N THR A 447 0.26 -64.88 -39.55
CA THR A 447 0.96 -66.13 -39.90
C THR A 447 0.42 -67.34 -39.12
N ALA A 448 0.81 -68.55 -39.52
CA ALA A 448 0.45 -69.77 -38.80
C ALA A 448 1.24 -69.88 -37.47
N LEU A 449 0.65 -69.39 -36.38
CA LEU A 449 1.23 -69.40 -35.03
C LEU A 449 0.67 -70.55 -34.18
N GLN A 450 1.51 -71.13 -33.32
CA GLN A 450 1.02 -72.03 -32.27
C GLN A 450 0.23 -71.25 -31.20
N PRO A 451 -0.71 -71.87 -30.46
CA PRO A 451 -1.53 -71.18 -29.48
C PRO A 451 -0.74 -70.33 -28.47
N ALA A 452 0.38 -70.84 -27.95
CA ALA A 452 1.23 -70.11 -27.03
C ALA A 452 1.95 -68.91 -27.68
N GLN A 453 2.34 -69.01 -28.95
CA GLN A 453 2.97 -67.92 -29.70
C GLN A 453 1.96 -66.84 -30.07
N ARG A 454 0.73 -67.24 -30.40
CA ARG A 454 -0.37 -66.32 -30.66
C ARG A 454 -0.68 -65.47 -29.42
N THR A 455 -0.77 -66.08 -28.25
CA THR A 455 -0.94 -65.34 -26.99
C THR A 455 0.21 -64.37 -26.73
N GLN A 456 1.46 -64.74 -27.00
CA GLN A 456 2.60 -63.84 -26.86
C GLN A 456 2.58 -62.66 -27.84
N VAL A 457 2.14 -62.89 -29.08
CA VAL A 457 1.99 -61.81 -30.09
C VAL A 457 0.85 -60.87 -29.69
N GLU A 458 -0.29 -61.40 -29.25
CA GLU A 458 -1.44 -60.62 -28.76
C GLU A 458 -1.06 -59.79 -27.51
N GLU A 459 -0.27 -60.34 -26.59
CA GLU A 459 0.26 -59.61 -25.43
C GLU A 459 1.25 -58.51 -25.82
N ALA A 460 2.17 -58.80 -26.74
CA ALA A 460 3.15 -57.83 -27.23
C ALA A 460 2.47 -56.69 -28.02
N GLU A 461 1.46 -56.99 -28.83
CA GLU A 461 0.66 -56.02 -29.57
C GLU A 461 -0.11 -55.12 -28.60
N SER A 462 -0.76 -55.71 -27.60
CA SER A 462 -1.43 -54.95 -26.54
C SER A 462 -0.46 -54.04 -25.77
N ALA A 463 0.76 -54.49 -25.49
CA ALA A 463 1.77 -53.68 -24.81
C ALA A 463 2.29 -52.54 -25.69
N ALA A 464 2.53 -52.79 -26.98
CA ALA A 464 2.97 -51.78 -27.93
C ALA A 464 1.89 -50.71 -28.16
N GLN A 465 0.62 -51.11 -28.25
CA GLN A 465 -0.51 -50.20 -28.37
C GLN A 465 -0.67 -49.32 -27.11
N ALA A 466 -0.49 -49.90 -25.92
CA ALA A 466 -0.50 -49.15 -24.67
C ALA A 466 0.64 -48.11 -24.59
N LEU A 467 1.85 -48.47 -25.02
CA LEU A 467 3.00 -47.55 -25.06
C LEU A 467 2.77 -46.40 -26.04
N ARG A 468 2.15 -46.66 -27.18
CA ARG A 468 1.76 -45.63 -28.15
C ARG A 468 0.75 -44.66 -27.54
N GLN A 469 -0.29 -45.17 -26.89
CA GLN A 469 -1.29 -44.33 -26.21
C GLN A 469 -0.66 -43.46 -25.12
N MET A 470 0.22 -44.03 -24.30
CA MET A 470 0.96 -43.30 -23.27
C MET A 470 1.81 -42.15 -23.85
N LEU A 471 2.46 -42.39 -24.99
CA LEU A 471 3.23 -41.36 -25.68
C LEU A 471 2.31 -40.22 -26.14
N ASP A 472 1.18 -40.55 -26.76
CA ASP A 472 0.19 -39.57 -27.23
C ASP A 472 -0.38 -38.74 -26.06
N ASP A 473 -0.67 -39.37 -24.91
CA ASP A 473 -1.16 -38.69 -23.70
C ASP A 473 -0.14 -37.72 -23.09
N ILE A 474 1.15 -38.08 -23.03
CA ILE A 474 2.22 -37.20 -22.53
C ILE A 474 2.34 -35.96 -23.41
N LEU A 475 2.15 -36.11 -24.71
CA LEU A 475 2.26 -35.02 -25.66
C LEU A 475 1.06 -34.10 -25.64
N ASP A 476 -0.14 -34.67 -25.54
CA ASP A 476 -1.35 -33.87 -25.35
C ASP A 476 -1.24 -33.08 -24.03
N TYR A 477 -0.77 -33.70 -22.94
CA TYR A 477 -0.47 -32.99 -21.68
C TYR A 477 0.56 -31.86 -21.87
N ALA A 478 1.67 -32.12 -22.56
CA ALA A 478 2.71 -31.12 -22.81
C ALA A 478 2.22 -29.94 -23.65
N LYS A 479 1.41 -30.20 -24.68
CA LYS A 479 0.77 -29.15 -25.50
C LYS A 479 -0.21 -28.32 -24.69
N MET A 480 -0.93 -28.95 -23.76
CA MET A 480 -1.89 -28.28 -22.88
C MET A 480 -1.24 -27.42 -21.81
N ASP A 481 -0.13 -27.88 -21.21
CA ASP A 481 0.63 -27.11 -20.23
C ASP A 481 1.23 -25.85 -20.86
N ALA A 482 1.61 -25.92 -22.13
CA ALA A 482 2.09 -24.80 -22.93
C ALA A 482 0.96 -23.90 -23.50
N GLY A 483 -0.31 -24.19 -23.24
CA GLY A 483 -1.45 -23.42 -23.78
C GLY A 483 -1.63 -23.53 -25.31
N ALA A 484 -0.97 -24.49 -25.96
CA ALA A 484 -0.96 -24.66 -27.41
C ALA A 484 -2.13 -25.51 -27.95
N LEU A 485 -2.93 -26.13 -27.07
CA LEU A 485 -4.12 -26.89 -27.47
C LEU A 485 -5.29 -25.95 -27.76
N ARG A 486 -5.76 -25.94 -29.01
CA ARG A 486 -6.97 -25.22 -29.44
C ARG A 486 -8.09 -26.23 -29.69
N LEU A 487 -9.28 -25.94 -29.17
CA LEU A 487 -10.50 -26.69 -29.47
C LEU A 487 -11.06 -26.25 -30.81
N ASP A 488 -11.61 -27.19 -31.57
CA ASP A 488 -12.31 -26.93 -32.83
C ASP A 488 -13.79 -27.30 -32.68
N PRO A 489 -14.62 -26.42 -32.09
CA PRO A 489 -16.03 -26.71 -31.88
C PRO A 489 -16.77 -26.74 -33.22
N LEU A 490 -17.35 -27.89 -33.54
CA LEU A 490 -18.15 -28.11 -34.74
C LEU A 490 -19.54 -28.63 -34.36
N PRO A 491 -20.58 -28.42 -35.19
CA PRO A 491 -21.88 -29.05 -35.00
C PRO A 491 -21.74 -30.57 -34.93
N MET A 492 -22.08 -31.16 -33.78
CA MET A 492 -21.94 -32.58 -33.51
C MET A 492 -23.24 -33.16 -32.96
N PRO A 493 -23.79 -34.25 -33.56
CA PRO A 493 -24.91 -34.97 -32.98
C PRO A 493 -24.43 -35.89 -31.85
N LEU A 494 -24.76 -35.53 -30.60
CA LEU A 494 -24.30 -36.25 -29.42
C LEU A 494 -24.93 -37.64 -29.26
N ARG A 495 -26.19 -37.81 -29.65
CA ARG A 495 -26.88 -39.11 -29.53
C ARG A 495 -26.19 -40.22 -30.34
N PRO A 496 -25.92 -40.05 -31.65
CA PRO A 496 -25.12 -41.01 -32.42
C PRO A 496 -23.70 -41.23 -31.87
N LEU A 497 -23.07 -40.19 -31.31
CA LEU A 497 -21.76 -40.32 -30.66
C LEU A 497 -21.83 -41.30 -29.48
N LEU A 498 -22.80 -41.10 -28.56
CA LEU A 498 -22.98 -41.96 -27.39
C LEU A 498 -23.37 -43.39 -27.77
N GLU A 499 -24.24 -43.56 -28.78
CA GLU A 499 -24.60 -44.86 -29.33
C GLU A 499 -23.38 -45.57 -29.93
N SER A 500 -22.52 -44.85 -30.67
CA SER A 500 -21.29 -45.42 -31.24
C SER A 500 -20.31 -45.88 -30.17
N LEU A 501 -20.25 -45.15 -29.04
CA LEU A 501 -19.41 -45.49 -27.90
C LEU A 501 -19.93 -46.74 -27.20
N GLN A 502 -21.24 -46.83 -26.97
CA GLN A 502 -21.85 -48.02 -26.38
C GLN A 502 -21.65 -49.26 -27.26
N GLN A 503 -21.85 -49.15 -28.58
CA GLN A 503 -21.63 -50.26 -29.51
C GLN A 503 -20.17 -50.72 -29.55
N ARG A 504 -19.21 -49.78 -29.49
CA ARG A 504 -17.77 -50.08 -29.52
C ARG A 504 -17.30 -50.82 -28.27
N HIS A 505 -17.79 -50.45 -27.09
CA HIS A 505 -17.35 -51.03 -25.81
C HIS A 505 -18.20 -52.22 -25.36
N ALA A 506 -19.35 -52.47 -26.01
CA ALA A 506 -20.22 -53.60 -25.69
C ALA A 506 -19.51 -54.98 -25.77
N PRO A 507 -18.67 -55.30 -26.77
CA PRO A 507 -17.94 -56.57 -26.81
C PRO A 507 -16.97 -56.75 -25.63
N GLN A 508 -16.29 -55.67 -25.21
CA GLN A 508 -15.35 -55.69 -24.09
C GLN A 508 -16.06 -55.89 -22.74
N ALA A 509 -17.20 -55.23 -22.55
CA ALA A 509 -18.05 -55.44 -21.39
C ALA A 509 -18.63 -56.87 -21.37
N ALA A 510 -19.13 -57.35 -22.51
CA ALA A 510 -19.69 -58.70 -22.66
C ALA A 510 -18.65 -59.81 -22.42
N ALA A 511 -17.40 -59.62 -22.85
CA ALA A 511 -16.31 -60.56 -22.58
C ALA A 511 -16.01 -60.71 -21.08
N LYS A 512 -16.33 -59.69 -20.27
CA LYS A 512 -16.26 -59.73 -18.80
C LYS A 512 -17.58 -60.12 -18.12
N GLY A 513 -18.65 -60.37 -18.88
CA GLY A 513 -19.99 -60.63 -18.34
C GLY A 513 -20.68 -59.40 -17.73
N LEU A 514 -20.26 -58.19 -18.09
CA LEU A 514 -20.83 -56.93 -17.60
C LEU A 514 -21.98 -56.44 -18.50
N GLY A 515 -23.00 -55.83 -17.89
CA GLY A 515 -24.01 -55.08 -18.63
C GLY A 515 -23.51 -53.67 -18.99
N LEU A 516 -23.66 -53.25 -20.25
CA LEU A 516 -23.39 -51.87 -20.68
C LEU A 516 -24.68 -51.22 -21.21
N ARG A 517 -25.21 -50.23 -20.47
CA ARG A 517 -26.45 -49.53 -20.82
C ARG A 517 -26.19 -48.09 -21.24
N LEU A 518 -27.02 -47.59 -22.16
CA LEU A 518 -27.04 -46.20 -22.59
C LEU A 518 -28.40 -45.59 -22.26
N GLU A 519 -28.40 -44.48 -21.52
CA GLU A 519 -29.59 -43.72 -21.13
C GLU A 519 -29.45 -42.29 -21.66
N VAL A 520 -30.34 -41.85 -22.55
CA VAL A 520 -30.27 -40.50 -23.14
C VAL A 520 -31.59 -39.79 -22.93
N ASP A 521 -31.55 -38.61 -22.31
CA ASP A 521 -32.72 -37.76 -22.10
C ASP A 521 -33.40 -37.42 -23.45
N VAL A 522 -34.73 -37.42 -23.43
CA VAL A 522 -35.56 -37.08 -24.59
C VAL A 522 -35.44 -35.61 -24.97
N ARG A 523 -35.07 -34.74 -24.01
CA ARG A 523 -34.91 -33.29 -24.19
C ARG A 523 -33.59 -32.89 -24.86
N LEU A 524 -32.67 -33.83 -25.06
CA LEU A 524 -31.37 -33.56 -25.68
C LEU A 524 -31.57 -33.07 -27.12
N ALA A 525 -30.99 -31.90 -27.44
CA ALA A 525 -31.04 -31.34 -28.79
C ALA A 525 -30.34 -32.24 -29.82
N ALA A 526 -30.69 -32.08 -31.11
CA ALA A 526 -30.17 -32.93 -32.18
C ALA A 526 -28.66 -32.78 -32.38
N THR A 527 -28.14 -31.55 -32.25
CA THR A 527 -26.72 -31.21 -32.47
C THR A 527 -26.26 -30.11 -31.51
N HIS A 528 -25.00 -30.20 -31.10
CA HIS A 528 -24.34 -29.25 -30.22
C HIS A 528 -23.01 -28.81 -30.82
N GLU A 529 -22.59 -27.57 -30.58
CA GLU A 529 -21.25 -27.11 -30.97
C GLU A 529 -20.22 -27.59 -29.94
N VAL A 530 -19.41 -28.58 -30.33
CA VAL A 530 -18.38 -29.15 -29.46
C VAL A 530 -17.28 -29.80 -30.30
N ASP A 531 -16.06 -29.85 -29.77
CA ASP A 531 -14.99 -30.63 -30.37
C ASP A 531 -15.28 -32.12 -30.15
N GLY A 532 -15.84 -32.75 -31.17
CA GLY A 532 -16.27 -34.14 -31.15
C GLY A 532 -15.16 -35.15 -30.89
N LEU A 533 -13.94 -34.86 -31.34
CA LEU A 533 -12.80 -35.74 -31.15
C LEU A 533 -12.39 -35.74 -29.67
N ARG A 534 -12.30 -34.55 -29.07
CA ARG A 534 -11.92 -34.40 -27.66
C ARG A 534 -13.02 -34.89 -26.72
N LEU A 535 -14.28 -34.62 -27.01
CA LEU A 535 -15.38 -35.15 -26.22
C LEU A 535 -15.43 -36.68 -26.26
N ARG A 536 -15.23 -37.28 -27.44
CA ARG A 536 -15.11 -38.74 -27.58
C ARG A 536 -13.97 -39.28 -26.72
N GLN A 537 -12.79 -38.67 -26.81
CA GLN A 537 -11.60 -39.07 -26.03
C GLN A 537 -11.88 -39.06 -24.52
N VAL A 538 -12.58 -38.04 -24.01
CA VAL A 538 -12.99 -38.00 -22.60
C VAL A 538 -13.88 -39.19 -22.24
N LEU A 539 -14.94 -39.43 -23.03
CA LEU A 539 -15.91 -40.49 -22.72
C LEU A 539 -15.32 -41.90 -22.89
N GLU A 540 -14.44 -42.13 -23.87
CA GLU A 540 -13.72 -43.39 -24.05
C GLU A 540 -12.85 -43.69 -22.83
N ASN A 541 -12.04 -42.72 -22.39
CA ASN A 541 -11.21 -42.89 -21.21
C ASN A 541 -12.03 -43.21 -19.94
N LEU A 542 -13.20 -42.60 -19.77
CA LEU A 542 -14.08 -42.89 -18.64
C LEU A 542 -14.73 -44.27 -18.73
N LEU A 543 -15.19 -44.69 -19.92
CA LEU A 543 -15.77 -46.02 -20.15
C LEU A 543 -14.75 -47.14 -19.99
N ASP A 544 -13.54 -46.95 -20.53
CA ASP A 544 -12.45 -47.91 -20.39
C ASP A 544 -12.09 -48.13 -18.92
N ASN A 545 -12.01 -47.06 -18.13
CA ASN A 545 -11.80 -47.15 -16.69
C ASN A 545 -12.96 -47.89 -16.01
N ALA A 546 -14.21 -47.51 -16.28
CA ALA A 546 -15.38 -48.16 -15.69
C ALA A 546 -15.42 -49.68 -15.96
N ILE A 547 -15.13 -50.10 -17.19
CA ILE A 547 -15.07 -51.51 -17.57
C ILE A 547 -13.82 -52.21 -16.98
N ALA A 548 -12.69 -51.50 -16.86
CA ALA A 548 -11.47 -52.05 -16.27
C ALA A 548 -11.64 -52.39 -14.78
N PHE A 549 -12.30 -51.50 -14.02
CA PHE A 549 -12.45 -51.57 -12.56
C PHE A 549 -13.73 -52.26 -12.07
N THR A 550 -14.62 -52.64 -12.99
CA THR A 550 -15.80 -53.46 -12.68
C THR A 550 -15.53 -54.93 -12.97
N ARG A 551 -15.75 -55.79 -11.97
CA ARG A 551 -15.59 -57.25 -12.09
C ARG A 551 -16.90 -57.94 -12.44
N GLU A 552 -17.97 -57.57 -11.75
CA GLU A 552 -19.34 -58.07 -11.93
C GLU A 552 -20.32 -56.90 -11.78
N GLY A 553 -21.46 -56.97 -12.46
CA GLY A 553 -22.49 -55.92 -12.43
C GLY A 553 -22.58 -55.16 -13.76
N GLU A 554 -22.62 -53.83 -13.70
CA GLU A 554 -22.91 -53.02 -14.88
C GLU A 554 -22.22 -51.66 -14.93
N VAL A 555 -22.15 -51.14 -16.15
CA VAL A 555 -21.69 -49.81 -16.50
C VAL A 555 -22.82 -49.09 -17.24
N VAL A 556 -23.14 -47.87 -16.83
CA VAL A 556 -24.20 -47.03 -17.42
C VAL A 556 -23.57 -45.76 -17.95
N LEU A 557 -23.77 -45.51 -19.24
CA LEU A 557 -23.50 -44.22 -19.88
C LEU A 557 -24.82 -43.43 -19.92
N ARG A 558 -24.89 -42.29 -19.22
CA ARG A 558 -26.09 -41.44 -19.18
C ARG A 558 -25.81 -40.06 -19.76
N ALA A 559 -26.77 -39.50 -20.48
CA ALA A 559 -26.78 -38.10 -20.89
C ALA A 559 -28.09 -37.44 -20.44
N GLU A 560 -27.98 -36.43 -19.57
CA GLU A 560 -29.09 -35.70 -18.97
C GLU A 560 -29.00 -34.20 -19.31
N VAL A 561 -30.16 -33.58 -19.56
CA VAL A 561 -30.26 -32.12 -19.75
C VAL A 561 -30.65 -31.47 -18.42
N LEU A 562 -29.82 -30.57 -17.90
CA LEU A 562 -30.01 -29.92 -16.62
C LEU A 562 -30.99 -28.73 -16.68
N GLU A 563 -31.59 -28.44 -15.52
CA GLU A 563 -32.43 -27.25 -15.30
C GLU A 563 -31.58 -25.97 -15.46
N GLY A 564 -31.96 -25.08 -16.36
CA GLY A 564 -31.16 -23.90 -16.77
C GLY A 564 -30.85 -23.82 -18.26
N SER A 565 -31.15 -24.90 -19.00
CA SER A 565 -31.01 -24.95 -20.46
C SER A 565 -31.93 -23.96 -21.19
N SER A 566 -31.40 -23.30 -22.21
CA SER A 566 -32.10 -22.38 -23.12
C SER A 566 -32.19 -22.97 -24.54
N PRO A 567 -33.00 -22.40 -25.45
CA PRO A 567 -33.10 -22.87 -26.83
C PRO A 567 -31.76 -22.83 -27.62
N SER A 568 -30.82 -21.96 -27.22
CA SER A 568 -29.53 -21.79 -27.88
C SER A 568 -28.35 -22.41 -27.13
N LEU A 569 -28.54 -22.85 -25.89
CA LEU A 569 -27.48 -23.41 -25.04
C LEU A 569 -28.08 -24.40 -24.05
N GLN A 570 -27.63 -25.66 -24.08
CA GLN A 570 -28.05 -26.69 -23.13
C GLN A 570 -26.93 -26.99 -22.13
N GLU A 571 -27.27 -27.01 -20.84
CA GLU A 571 -26.38 -27.54 -19.81
C GLU A 571 -26.56 -29.06 -19.76
N LEU A 572 -25.52 -29.80 -20.13
CA LEU A 572 -25.55 -31.25 -20.22
C LEU A 572 -24.75 -31.88 -19.09
N ARG A 573 -25.28 -32.96 -18.54
CA ARG A 573 -24.58 -33.87 -17.64
C ARG A 573 -24.39 -35.21 -18.34
N LEU A 574 -23.15 -35.50 -18.73
CA LEU A 574 -22.75 -36.80 -19.26
C LEU A 574 -22.16 -37.62 -18.11
N GLN A 575 -22.78 -38.74 -17.75
CA GLN A 575 -22.37 -39.57 -16.62
C GLN A 575 -21.85 -40.92 -17.10
N VAL A 576 -20.77 -41.39 -16.48
CA VAL A 576 -20.33 -42.79 -16.55
C VAL A 576 -20.42 -43.35 -15.14
N ILE A 577 -21.28 -44.36 -14.95
CA ILE A 577 -21.58 -44.97 -13.65
C ILE A 577 -21.18 -46.43 -13.72
N ASP A 578 -20.39 -46.89 -12.76
CA ASP A 578 -19.99 -48.29 -12.64
C ASP A 578 -20.31 -48.84 -11.26
N THR A 579 -20.53 -50.16 -11.18
CA THR A 579 -20.73 -50.89 -9.92
C THR A 579 -19.45 -51.59 -9.44
N GLY A 580 -18.28 -51.04 -9.80
CA GLY A 580 -16.98 -51.63 -9.56
C GLY A 580 -16.48 -51.50 -8.12
N ILE A 581 -15.17 -51.63 -7.94
CA ILE A 581 -14.52 -51.65 -6.62
C ILE A 581 -14.68 -50.35 -5.82
N GLY A 582 -14.97 -49.23 -6.49
CA GLY A 582 -15.00 -47.89 -5.90
C GLY A 582 -13.66 -47.47 -5.28
N MET A 583 -13.61 -46.27 -4.71
CA MET A 583 -12.41 -45.67 -4.14
C MET A 583 -12.63 -45.18 -2.71
N GLN A 584 -11.58 -45.20 -1.90
CA GLN A 584 -11.56 -44.56 -0.58
C GLN A 584 -11.41 -43.03 -0.70
N PRO A 585 -11.87 -42.22 0.28
CA PRO A 585 -11.76 -40.76 0.21
C PRO A 585 -10.34 -40.22 0.00
N GLN A 586 -9.32 -40.92 0.50
CA GLN A 586 -7.91 -40.57 0.31
C GLN A 586 -7.43 -40.80 -1.14
N GLN A 587 -7.92 -41.87 -1.77
CA GLN A 587 -7.65 -42.18 -3.18
C GLN A 587 -8.30 -41.16 -4.11
N LEU A 588 -9.51 -40.70 -3.77
CA LEU A 588 -10.24 -39.67 -4.53
C LEU A 588 -9.50 -38.32 -4.57
N GLN A 589 -8.81 -37.94 -3.48
CA GLN A 589 -8.03 -36.70 -3.43
C GLN A 589 -6.75 -36.74 -4.29
N ALA A 590 -6.17 -37.92 -4.48
CA ALA A 590 -4.97 -38.12 -5.29
C ALA A 590 -5.28 -38.32 -6.79
N LEU A 591 -6.52 -38.64 -7.14
CA LEU A 591 -6.94 -39.07 -8.47
C LEU A 591 -6.68 -38.04 -9.60
N PHE A 592 -6.64 -36.75 -9.27
CA PHE A 592 -6.39 -35.66 -10.23
C PHE A 592 -4.96 -35.09 -10.17
N GLN A 593 -4.08 -35.69 -9.37
CA GLN A 593 -2.66 -35.32 -9.40
C GLN A 593 -2.02 -35.96 -10.63
N PRO A 594 -1.26 -35.21 -11.45
CA PRO A 594 -0.53 -35.78 -12.57
C PRO A 594 0.39 -36.90 -12.07
N PHE A 595 0.41 -38.04 -12.77
CA PHE A 595 1.25 -39.21 -12.44
C PHE A 595 0.86 -39.97 -11.15
N ALA A 596 -0.29 -39.67 -10.54
CA ALA A 596 -0.77 -40.45 -9.41
C ALA A 596 -1.43 -41.75 -9.88
N ASP A 597 -0.83 -42.89 -9.50
CA ASP A 597 -1.42 -44.21 -9.69
C ASP A 597 -2.08 -44.65 -8.37
N VAL A 598 -3.38 -44.95 -8.42
CA VAL A 598 -4.22 -45.11 -7.22
C VAL A 598 -4.14 -46.53 -6.63
N ASP A 599 -3.54 -47.48 -7.34
CA ASP A 599 -3.39 -48.88 -6.92
C ASP A 599 -1.97 -49.46 -7.21
N ALA A 600 -1.02 -49.27 -6.29
CA ALA A 600 0.26 -49.99 -6.32
C ALA A 600 0.17 -51.47 -5.84
N ALA A 601 -1.04 -51.99 -5.56
CA ALA A 601 -1.23 -53.23 -4.77
C ALA A 601 -1.91 -54.41 -5.51
N ALA A 602 -2.24 -54.31 -6.80
CA ALA A 602 -2.86 -55.41 -7.56
C ALA A 602 -1.99 -55.83 -8.78
N PRO A 603 -1.47 -57.07 -8.90
CA PRO A 603 -0.41 -57.40 -9.86
C PRO A 603 -0.82 -57.52 -11.34
N HIS A 604 -2.08 -57.29 -11.73
CA HIS A 604 -2.60 -57.71 -13.04
C HIS A 604 -3.44 -56.67 -13.82
N HIS A 605 -3.35 -55.38 -13.49
CA HIS A 605 -4.09 -54.36 -14.26
C HIS A 605 -3.13 -53.48 -15.07
N ARG A 606 -3.45 -53.32 -16.37
CA ARG A 606 -2.69 -52.53 -17.35
C ARG A 606 -2.57 -51.09 -16.86
N GLY A 607 -1.39 -50.71 -16.37
CA GLY A 607 -1.11 -49.41 -15.80
C GLY A 607 -1.15 -48.28 -16.84
N GLY A 608 -2.11 -47.37 -16.68
CA GLY A 608 -2.04 -46.04 -17.29
C GLY A 608 -1.22 -45.11 -16.38
N ILE A 609 -0.50 -44.15 -16.93
CA ILE A 609 0.42 -43.25 -16.21
C ILE A 609 -0.30 -42.27 -15.23
N GLY A 610 -1.55 -42.51 -14.85
CA GLY A 610 -2.34 -41.56 -14.04
C GLY A 610 -2.64 -40.22 -14.76
N LEU A 611 -2.34 -40.12 -16.06
CA LEU A 611 -2.54 -38.91 -16.86
C LEU A 611 -3.95 -38.84 -17.47
N GLY A 612 -4.60 -39.98 -17.70
CA GLY A 612 -5.87 -40.05 -18.43
C GLY A 612 -6.99 -39.21 -17.80
N LEU A 613 -7.17 -39.29 -16.48
CA LEU A 613 -8.22 -38.51 -15.81
C LEU A 613 -7.85 -37.02 -15.67
N THR A 614 -6.57 -36.73 -15.43
CA THR A 614 -6.04 -35.35 -15.43
C THR A 614 -6.24 -34.67 -16.79
N LEU A 615 -6.03 -35.42 -17.88
CA LEU A 615 -6.29 -34.99 -19.25
C LEU A 615 -7.79 -34.77 -19.48
N CYS A 616 -8.65 -35.70 -19.04
CA CYS A 616 -10.11 -35.55 -19.12
C CYS A 616 -10.60 -34.29 -18.41
N GLN A 617 -10.14 -34.05 -17.18
CA GLN A 617 -10.50 -32.87 -16.40
C GLN A 617 -10.14 -31.58 -17.14
N ARG A 618 -8.95 -31.51 -17.73
CA ARG A 618 -8.48 -30.29 -18.38
C ARG A 618 -9.09 -30.09 -19.78
N LEU A 619 -9.39 -31.16 -20.53
CA LEU A 619 -10.19 -31.08 -21.75
C LEU A 619 -11.61 -30.56 -21.46
N VAL A 620 -12.25 -31.08 -20.40
CA VAL A 620 -13.58 -30.61 -19.97
C VAL A 620 -13.54 -29.14 -19.55
N GLN A 621 -12.49 -28.69 -18.84
CA GLN A 621 -12.30 -27.28 -18.51
C GLN A 621 -12.12 -26.39 -19.74
N LEU A 622 -11.34 -26.84 -20.74
CA LEU A 622 -11.19 -26.09 -22.00
C LEU A 622 -12.52 -25.98 -22.76
N MET A 623 -13.38 -26.99 -22.67
CA MET A 623 -14.74 -26.95 -23.22
C MET A 623 -15.72 -26.12 -22.36
N GLY A 624 -15.24 -25.41 -21.33
CA GLY A 624 -16.06 -24.58 -20.44
C GLY A 624 -16.84 -25.36 -19.38
N GLY A 625 -16.55 -26.65 -19.20
CA GLY A 625 -17.25 -27.57 -18.31
C GLY A 625 -16.52 -27.87 -17.00
N ARG A 626 -17.09 -28.84 -16.25
CA ARG A 626 -16.50 -29.38 -15.01
C ARG A 626 -16.65 -30.91 -14.97
N LEU A 627 -15.63 -31.58 -14.45
CA LEU A 627 -15.65 -33.02 -14.21
C LEU A 627 -15.69 -33.28 -12.70
N LEU A 628 -16.70 -34.01 -12.21
CA LEU A 628 -16.88 -34.40 -10.81
C LEU A 628 -16.84 -35.92 -10.70
N VAL A 629 -16.25 -36.43 -9.62
CA VAL A 629 -16.17 -37.88 -9.36
C VAL A 629 -16.73 -38.16 -7.97
N HIS A 630 -17.71 -39.05 -7.92
CA HIS A 630 -18.31 -39.56 -6.70
C HIS A 630 -18.03 -41.07 -6.65
N SER A 631 -17.26 -41.53 -5.66
CA SER A 631 -16.91 -42.94 -5.56
C SER A 631 -17.03 -43.40 -4.11
N VAL A 632 -17.56 -44.61 -3.92
CA VAL A 632 -17.66 -45.25 -2.60
C VAL A 632 -17.10 -46.65 -2.71
N ALA A 633 -16.06 -46.94 -1.91
CA ALA A 633 -15.45 -48.26 -1.86
C ALA A 633 -16.49 -49.38 -1.68
N GLY A 634 -16.44 -50.36 -2.58
CA GLY A 634 -17.34 -51.52 -2.66
C GLY A 634 -18.71 -51.25 -3.28
N LYS A 635 -19.03 -50.01 -3.68
CA LYS A 635 -20.31 -49.65 -4.32
C LYS A 635 -20.16 -49.18 -5.76
N GLY A 636 -18.96 -48.74 -6.17
CA GLY A 636 -18.66 -48.28 -7.52
C GLY A 636 -18.31 -46.79 -7.61
N THR A 637 -18.18 -46.31 -8.84
CA THR A 637 -17.80 -44.92 -9.15
C THR A 637 -18.79 -44.29 -10.13
N GLU A 638 -19.13 -43.03 -9.88
CA GLU A 638 -19.94 -42.17 -10.75
C GLU A 638 -19.08 -40.96 -11.15
N VAL A 639 -18.90 -40.77 -12.46
CA VAL A 639 -18.17 -39.64 -13.02
C VAL A 639 -19.14 -38.76 -13.80
N ASP A 640 -19.26 -37.50 -13.38
CA ASP A 640 -20.09 -36.48 -14.00
C ASP A 640 -19.25 -35.52 -14.84
N VAL A 641 -19.57 -35.40 -16.13
CA VAL A 641 -19.03 -34.38 -17.02
C VAL A 641 -20.15 -33.37 -17.30
N LEU A 642 -20.01 -32.18 -16.73
CA LEU A 642 -20.94 -31.06 -16.84
C LEU A 642 -20.44 -30.11 -17.93
N LEU A 643 -21.22 -29.91 -19.00
CA LEU A 643 -20.83 -29.09 -20.15
C LEU A 643 -21.95 -28.13 -20.56
N PRO A 644 -21.70 -26.80 -20.62
CA PRO A 644 -22.60 -25.85 -21.26
C PRO A 644 -22.34 -25.85 -22.77
N LEU A 645 -23.20 -26.52 -23.55
CA LEU A 645 -23.00 -26.65 -24.99
C LEU A 645 -24.02 -25.82 -25.79
N PRO A 646 -23.57 -24.98 -26.74
CA PRO A 646 -24.45 -24.31 -27.68
C PRO A 646 -25.21 -25.32 -28.53
N VAL A 647 -26.49 -25.06 -28.77
CA VAL A 647 -27.31 -25.84 -29.71
C VAL A 647 -27.07 -25.30 -31.11
N ALA A 648 -26.59 -26.15 -32.02
CA ALA A 648 -26.36 -25.74 -33.40
C ALA A 648 -27.69 -25.53 -34.14
N SER A 649 -27.71 -24.58 -35.09
CA SER A 649 -28.92 -24.17 -35.80
C SER A 649 -29.42 -25.23 -36.80
N ASP A 650 -30.72 -25.24 -37.14
CA ASP A 650 -31.31 -26.24 -38.06
C ASP A 650 -30.64 -26.29 -39.45
N ASP A 651 -30.03 -25.19 -39.91
CA ASP A 651 -29.26 -25.15 -41.16
C ASP A 651 -27.92 -25.92 -41.05
N ASP A 652 -27.32 -25.98 -39.86
CA ASP A 652 -26.08 -26.72 -39.57
C ASP A 652 -26.34 -28.22 -39.33
N VAL A 653 -27.55 -28.57 -38.85
CA VAL A 653 -28.00 -29.95 -38.60
C VAL A 653 -27.98 -30.80 -39.89
N MET A 654 -28.32 -30.21 -41.04
CA MET A 654 -28.30 -30.90 -42.34
C MET A 654 -26.89 -31.28 -42.82
N ALA A 655 -25.84 -30.63 -42.29
CA ALA A 655 -24.45 -30.92 -42.63
C ALA A 655 -23.78 -31.94 -41.68
N ALA A 656 -24.31 -32.14 -40.47
CA ALA A 656 -23.60 -32.81 -39.38
C ALA A 656 -24.08 -34.23 -39.01
N VAL A 657 -25.22 -34.72 -39.52
CA VAL A 657 -25.74 -36.07 -39.17
C VAL A 657 -25.24 -37.14 -40.15
N PRO A 658 -24.48 -38.17 -39.70
CA PRO A 658 -24.26 -39.38 -40.49
C PRO A 658 -25.45 -40.32 -40.29
N GLY A 659 -26.48 -40.18 -41.14
CA GLY A 659 -27.53 -41.19 -41.28
C GLY A 659 -27.18 -42.18 -42.41
N PRO A 660 -27.26 -43.51 -42.20
CA PRO A 660 -27.30 -44.44 -43.31
C PRO A 660 -28.68 -44.32 -43.97
N GLY A 661 -28.75 -43.55 -45.06
CA GLY A 661 -29.93 -43.50 -45.92
C GLY A 661 -30.20 -42.13 -46.52
N SER A 662 -30.09 -42.05 -47.85
CA SER A 662 -30.61 -41.01 -48.74
C SER A 662 -29.77 -39.75 -49.03
N VAL A 663 -28.44 -39.86 -49.15
CA VAL A 663 -27.76 -38.95 -50.09
C VAL A 663 -28.05 -39.46 -51.50
N PRO A 664 -28.84 -38.76 -52.33
CA PRO A 664 -29.16 -39.25 -53.66
C PRO A 664 -27.87 -39.29 -54.49
N PRO A 665 -27.64 -40.37 -55.26
CA PRO A 665 -26.49 -40.47 -56.14
C PRO A 665 -26.48 -39.30 -57.14
N LEU A 666 -25.31 -39.01 -57.73
CA LEU A 666 -25.19 -37.88 -58.64
C LEU A 666 -26.14 -38.02 -59.84
N PRO A 667 -26.57 -36.91 -60.46
CA PRO A 667 -27.32 -36.95 -61.71
C PRO A 667 -26.63 -37.84 -62.75
N THR A 668 -27.40 -38.58 -63.55
CA THR A 668 -26.88 -39.63 -64.46
C THR A 668 -25.81 -39.12 -65.43
N HIS A 669 -25.89 -37.85 -65.86
CA HIS A 669 -24.92 -37.23 -66.76
C HIS A 669 -23.54 -36.98 -66.13
N LEU A 670 -23.45 -36.90 -64.79
CA LEU A 670 -22.16 -36.71 -64.07
C LEU A 670 -21.52 -38.04 -63.66
N ARG A 671 -22.24 -39.15 -63.74
CA ARG A 671 -21.72 -40.49 -63.36
C ARG A 671 -20.73 -41.07 -64.37
N THR A 672 -20.70 -40.53 -65.58
CA THR A 672 -19.72 -40.88 -66.62
C THR A 672 -18.37 -40.21 -66.41
N ALA A 673 -18.27 -39.26 -65.48
CA ALA A 673 -17.02 -38.59 -65.16
C ALA A 673 -16.06 -39.52 -64.40
N ARG A 674 -14.76 -39.29 -64.57
CA ARG A 674 -13.68 -40.04 -63.90
C ARG A 674 -12.91 -39.13 -62.95
N VAL A 675 -12.84 -39.52 -61.68
CA VAL A 675 -12.14 -38.77 -60.63
C VAL A 675 -10.84 -39.50 -60.26
N LEU A 676 -9.72 -38.79 -60.25
CA LEU A 676 -8.47 -39.29 -59.68
C LEU A 676 -8.38 -38.89 -58.21
N VAL A 677 -8.16 -39.86 -57.32
CA VAL A 677 -7.90 -39.64 -55.90
C VAL A 677 -6.41 -39.85 -55.65
N VAL A 678 -5.74 -38.86 -55.08
CA VAL A 678 -4.32 -38.94 -54.70
C VAL A 678 -4.24 -38.83 -53.17
N GLU A 679 -3.92 -39.94 -52.51
CA GLU A 679 -3.98 -40.10 -51.06
C GLU A 679 -3.01 -41.20 -50.62
N ASP A 680 -2.20 -40.98 -49.59
CA ASP A 680 -1.13 -41.90 -49.18
C ASP A 680 -1.58 -42.97 -48.17
N HIS A 681 -2.65 -42.69 -47.41
CA HIS A 681 -3.11 -43.60 -46.37
C HIS A 681 -4.16 -44.62 -46.90
N PRO A 682 -3.92 -45.95 -46.81
CA PRO A 682 -4.81 -46.97 -47.38
C PRO A 682 -6.27 -46.92 -46.88
N THR A 683 -6.47 -46.55 -45.61
CA THR A 683 -7.83 -46.40 -45.06
C THR A 683 -8.56 -45.18 -45.63
N ALA A 684 -7.84 -44.09 -45.89
CA ALA A 684 -8.41 -42.88 -46.47
C ALA A 684 -8.73 -43.09 -47.96
N GLN A 685 -7.85 -43.80 -48.68
CA GLN A 685 -8.11 -44.28 -50.03
C GLN A 685 -9.39 -45.12 -50.11
N ALA A 686 -9.51 -46.16 -49.26
CA ALA A 686 -10.69 -47.03 -49.23
C ALA A 686 -11.98 -46.27 -48.89
N MET A 687 -11.90 -45.31 -47.97
CA MET A 687 -13.03 -44.48 -47.57
C MET A 687 -13.46 -43.52 -48.70
N MET A 688 -12.53 -42.88 -49.39
CA MET A 688 -12.84 -42.02 -50.54
C MET A 688 -13.40 -42.83 -51.71
N ALA A 689 -12.81 -43.98 -52.01
CA ALA A 689 -13.30 -44.92 -53.01
C ALA A 689 -14.75 -45.34 -52.73
N TRP A 690 -15.04 -45.74 -51.47
CA TRP A 690 -16.40 -46.08 -51.07
C TRP A 690 -17.39 -44.92 -51.26
N ARG A 691 -17.01 -43.69 -50.89
CA ARG A 691 -17.88 -42.51 -51.07
C ARG A 691 -18.17 -42.21 -52.54
N LEU A 692 -17.16 -42.28 -53.40
CA LEU A 692 -17.33 -42.09 -54.85
C LEU A 692 -18.20 -43.20 -55.48
N GLN A 693 -18.08 -44.44 -55.00
CA GLN A 693 -18.97 -45.54 -55.39
C GLN A 693 -20.42 -45.31 -54.97
N GLN A 694 -20.67 -44.83 -53.75
CA GLN A 694 -22.03 -44.49 -53.29
C GLN A 694 -22.67 -43.37 -54.13
N LEU A 695 -21.86 -42.45 -54.67
CA LEU A 695 -22.34 -41.39 -55.56
C LEU A 695 -22.41 -41.80 -57.03
N GLY A 696 -21.92 -43.00 -57.38
CA GLY A 696 -21.98 -43.59 -58.70
C GLY A 696 -20.94 -43.04 -59.69
N VAL A 697 -19.78 -42.57 -59.21
CA VAL A 697 -18.72 -41.97 -60.04
C VAL A 697 -17.54 -42.92 -60.18
N SER A 698 -17.01 -43.02 -61.40
CA SER A 698 -15.82 -43.82 -61.68
C SER A 698 -14.58 -43.13 -61.11
N HIS A 699 -13.67 -43.90 -60.52
CA HIS A 699 -12.47 -43.33 -59.90
C HIS A 699 -11.24 -44.21 -60.08
N ALA A 700 -10.06 -43.60 -59.94
CA ALA A 700 -8.78 -44.28 -59.76
C ALA A 700 -8.09 -43.70 -58.53
N VAL A 701 -7.19 -44.47 -57.93
CA VAL A 701 -6.47 -44.07 -56.71
C VAL A 701 -4.96 -44.13 -56.98
N ALA A 702 -4.24 -43.12 -56.51
CA ALA A 702 -2.79 -43.05 -56.46
C ALA A 702 -2.33 -42.84 -55.00
N GLY A 703 -1.24 -43.49 -54.62
CA GLY A 703 -0.61 -43.41 -53.29
C GLY A 703 0.22 -42.15 -53.05
N ASP A 704 0.65 -41.47 -54.11
CA ASP A 704 1.38 -40.20 -54.00
C ASP A 704 1.23 -39.33 -55.26
N GLY A 705 1.73 -38.10 -55.20
CA GLY A 705 1.66 -37.16 -56.31
C GLY A 705 2.38 -37.62 -57.58
N ARG A 706 3.43 -38.44 -57.48
CA ARG A 706 4.15 -38.93 -58.65
C ARG A 706 3.33 -39.97 -59.40
N GLU A 707 2.77 -40.95 -58.69
CA GLU A 707 1.84 -41.93 -59.26
C GLU A 707 0.61 -41.23 -59.87
N GLY A 708 0.11 -40.17 -59.20
CA GLY A 708 -0.96 -39.33 -59.73
C GLY A 708 -0.63 -38.70 -61.09
N LEU A 709 0.59 -38.18 -61.27
CA LEU A 709 1.04 -37.61 -62.57
C LEU A 709 1.21 -38.69 -63.65
N GLU A 710 1.65 -39.88 -63.27
CA GLU A 710 1.79 -41.03 -64.17
C GLU A 710 0.41 -41.49 -64.67
N LEU A 711 -0.59 -41.58 -63.78
CA LEU A 711 -1.98 -41.89 -64.16
C LEU A 711 -2.59 -40.80 -65.06
N LEU A 712 -2.33 -39.52 -64.79
CA LEU A 712 -2.74 -38.40 -65.64
C LEU A 712 -2.01 -38.37 -67.00
N ALA A 713 -0.88 -39.05 -67.14
CA ALA A 713 -0.22 -39.26 -68.43
C ALA A 713 -0.86 -40.41 -69.21
N ALA A 714 -1.30 -41.47 -68.51
CA ALA A 714 -1.85 -42.68 -69.13
C ALA A 714 -3.36 -42.62 -69.41
N SER A 715 -4.13 -41.78 -68.71
CA SER A 715 -5.59 -41.74 -68.79
C SER A 715 -6.16 -40.34 -68.59
N ALA A 716 -7.32 -40.09 -69.19
CA ALA A 716 -8.07 -38.86 -68.97
C ALA A 716 -8.94 -38.95 -67.71
N PHE A 717 -8.95 -37.86 -66.95
CA PHE A 717 -9.77 -37.65 -65.77
C PHE A 717 -10.47 -36.29 -65.88
N ASP A 718 -11.62 -36.15 -65.23
CA ASP A 718 -12.44 -34.93 -65.24
C ASP A 718 -12.25 -34.09 -63.96
N MET A 719 -11.62 -34.68 -62.94
CA MET A 719 -11.27 -34.00 -61.68
C MET A 719 -10.18 -34.77 -60.93
N VAL A 720 -9.38 -34.05 -60.15
CA VAL A 720 -8.48 -34.62 -59.14
C VAL A 720 -8.93 -34.20 -57.74
N ILE A 721 -8.95 -35.16 -56.82
CA ILE A 721 -9.05 -34.93 -55.37
C ILE A 721 -7.70 -35.36 -54.78
N SER A 722 -6.95 -34.42 -54.21
CA SER A 722 -5.60 -34.68 -53.68
C SER A 722 -5.51 -34.32 -52.21
N ASP A 723 -4.90 -35.18 -51.40
CA ASP A 723 -4.39 -34.77 -50.09
C ASP A 723 -3.29 -33.71 -50.28
N CYS A 724 -3.28 -32.70 -49.41
CA CYS A 724 -2.26 -31.67 -49.37
C CYS A 724 -0.90 -32.22 -48.90
N ARG A 725 -0.88 -33.18 -47.97
CA ARG A 725 0.36 -33.68 -47.36
C ARG A 725 0.51 -35.17 -47.60
N MET A 726 1.40 -35.53 -48.52
CA MET A 726 1.72 -36.91 -48.87
C MET A 726 3.25 -37.07 -48.98
N PRO A 727 3.81 -38.25 -48.68
CA PRO A 727 5.21 -38.58 -48.90
C PRO A 727 5.54 -38.61 -50.40
N VAL A 728 6.85 -38.59 -50.72
CA VAL A 728 7.42 -38.59 -52.09
C VAL A 728 7.12 -37.32 -52.89
N MET A 729 5.85 -37.01 -53.14
CA MET A 729 5.40 -35.78 -53.77
C MET A 729 4.09 -35.32 -53.12
N ASP A 730 4.15 -34.16 -52.45
CA ASP A 730 3.00 -33.57 -51.79
C ASP A 730 1.97 -33.00 -52.79
N GLY A 731 0.74 -32.80 -52.34
CA GLY A 731 -0.35 -32.33 -53.20
C GLY A 731 -0.07 -30.96 -53.82
N TYR A 732 0.70 -30.11 -53.13
CA TYR A 732 1.09 -28.79 -53.63
C TYR A 732 2.06 -28.89 -54.81
N ALA A 733 3.11 -29.71 -54.69
CA ALA A 733 4.10 -29.96 -55.73
C ALA A 733 3.47 -30.69 -56.92
N PHE A 734 2.63 -31.68 -56.64
CA PHE A 734 1.80 -32.37 -57.63
C PHE A 734 0.98 -31.37 -58.46
N THR A 735 0.23 -30.49 -57.79
CA THR A 735 -0.64 -29.52 -58.47
C THR A 735 0.15 -28.52 -59.29
N ARG A 736 1.29 -28.01 -58.79
CA ARG A 736 2.16 -27.11 -59.56
C ARG A 736 2.66 -27.75 -60.85
N LEU A 737 3.12 -29.00 -60.78
CA LEU A 737 3.58 -29.75 -61.96
C LEU A 737 2.44 -30.02 -62.95
N LEU A 738 1.24 -30.31 -62.45
CA LEU A 738 0.05 -30.43 -63.29
C LEU A 738 -0.26 -29.11 -64.02
N ARG A 739 -0.23 -27.97 -63.32
CA ARG A 739 -0.47 -26.65 -63.94
C ARG A 739 0.58 -26.28 -64.98
N GLU A 740 1.85 -26.57 -64.72
CA GLU A 740 2.92 -26.38 -65.72
C GLU A 740 2.67 -27.24 -66.98
N ARG A 741 2.24 -28.49 -66.80
CA ARG A 741 1.94 -29.39 -67.92
C ARG A 741 0.76 -28.89 -68.74
N GLU A 742 -0.32 -28.45 -68.10
CA GLU A 742 -1.49 -27.87 -68.78
C GLU A 742 -1.11 -26.65 -69.62
N GLN A 743 -0.31 -25.74 -69.05
CA GLN A 743 0.18 -24.55 -69.74
C GLN A 743 1.05 -24.89 -70.95
N ARG A 744 1.98 -25.85 -70.82
CA ARG A 744 2.85 -26.30 -71.92
C ARG A 744 2.06 -26.97 -73.04
N GLN A 745 0.98 -27.68 -72.72
CA GLN A 745 0.18 -28.45 -73.66
C GLN A 745 -1.02 -27.65 -74.23
N GLY A 746 -1.27 -26.44 -73.71
CA GLY A 746 -2.46 -25.66 -74.05
C GLY A 746 -3.77 -26.37 -73.66
N ALA A 747 -3.71 -27.26 -72.66
CA ALA A 747 -4.84 -28.08 -72.25
C ALA A 747 -5.82 -27.29 -71.37
N ALA A 748 -7.09 -27.71 -71.37
CA ALA A 748 -8.07 -27.17 -70.45
C ALA A 748 -7.67 -27.46 -69.00
N ARG A 749 -7.93 -26.50 -68.11
CA ARG A 749 -7.60 -26.60 -66.69
C ARG A 749 -8.43 -27.69 -66.02
N LEU A 750 -7.77 -28.73 -65.49
CA LEU A 750 -8.41 -29.80 -64.74
C LEU A 750 -8.74 -29.33 -63.31
N PRO A 751 -9.98 -29.48 -62.81
CA PRO A 751 -10.31 -29.13 -61.44
C PRO A 751 -9.50 -29.96 -60.43
N VAL A 752 -8.84 -29.30 -59.49
CA VAL A 752 -8.10 -29.94 -58.38
C VAL A 752 -8.68 -29.50 -57.05
N VAL A 753 -9.24 -30.46 -56.32
CA VAL A 753 -9.82 -30.28 -54.99
C VAL A 753 -8.82 -30.77 -53.95
N ALA A 754 -8.46 -29.89 -53.03
CA ALA A 754 -7.51 -30.17 -51.96
C ALA A 754 -8.24 -30.77 -50.74
N LEU A 755 -7.67 -31.81 -50.13
CA LEU A 755 -8.08 -32.31 -48.82
C LEU A 755 -7.03 -31.92 -47.78
N THR A 756 -7.44 -31.18 -46.75
CA THR A 756 -6.56 -30.75 -45.66
C THR A 756 -7.14 -31.13 -44.30
N ALA A 757 -6.29 -31.34 -43.30
CA ALA A 757 -6.71 -31.54 -41.92
C ALA A 757 -7.09 -30.24 -41.19
N SER A 758 -6.81 -29.06 -41.76
CA SER A 758 -7.08 -27.75 -41.13
C SER A 758 -7.29 -26.62 -42.15
N LEU A 759 -8.17 -25.65 -41.83
CA LEU A 759 -8.48 -24.45 -42.64
C LEU A 759 -7.74 -23.19 -42.18
N LEU A 760 -6.51 -23.33 -41.67
CA LEU A 760 -5.70 -22.17 -41.32
C LEU A 760 -5.43 -21.29 -42.56
N GLU A 761 -5.40 -19.97 -42.39
CA GLU A 761 -5.17 -19.01 -43.47
C GLU A 761 -3.90 -19.33 -44.28
N GLN A 762 -2.86 -19.83 -43.61
CA GLN A 762 -1.60 -20.23 -44.25
C GLN A 762 -1.78 -21.46 -45.17
N ASP A 763 -2.57 -22.45 -44.78
CA ASP A 763 -2.82 -23.66 -45.60
C ASP A 763 -3.72 -23.32 -46.80
N LEU A 764 -4.73 -22.46 -46.62
CA LEU A 764 -5.56 -21.95 -47.70
C LEU A 764 -4.74 -21.14 -48.72
N ARG A 765 -3.81 -20.31 -48.24
CA ARG A 765 -2.90 -19.54 -49.09
C ARG A 765 -1.99 -20.46 -49.91
N ARG A 766 -1.43 -21.50 -49.30
CA ARG A 766 -0.59 -22.50 -49.98
C ARG A 766 -1.37 -23.27 -51.06
N CYS A 767 -2.63 -23.65 -50.79
CA CYS A 767 -3.49 -24.33 -51.78
C CYS A 767 -3.73 -23.43 -53.01
N ARG A 768 -4.05 -22.15 -52.78
CA ARG A 768 -4.26 -21.18 -53.87
C ARG A 768 -2.99 -20.91 -54.67
N GLU A 769 -1.86 -20.71 -53.99
CA GLU A 769 -0.56 -20.49 -54.63
C GLU A 769 -0.10 -21.71 -55.44
N ALA A 770 -0.46 -22.92 -55.02
CA ALA A 770 -0.19 -24.15 -55.77
C ALA A 770 -1.11 -24.33 -57.01
N GLY A 771 -2.22 -23.59 -57.10
CA GLY A 771 -3.18 -23.66 -58.20
C GLY A 771 -4.31 -24.67 -58.01
N MET A 772 -4.66 -25.01 -56.76
CA MET A 772 -5.84 -25.80 -56.42
C MET A 772 -7.11 -24.94 -56.48
N ASP A 773 -8.23 -25.52 -56.88
CA ASP A 773 -9.46 -24.79 -57.21
C ASP A 773 -10.49 -24.77 -56.06
N GLU A 774 -10.49 -25.79 -55.21
CA GLU A 774 -11.30 -25.84 -53.98
C GLU A 774 -10.52 -26.54 -52.85
N VAL A 775 -10.83 -26.20 -51.59
CA VAL A 775 -10.22 -26.82 -50.41
C VAL A 775 -11.35 -27.37 -49.52
N LEU A 776 -11.25 -28.63 -49.15
CA LEU A 776 -12.16 -29.33 -48.25
C LEU A 776 -11.40 -29.88 -47.05
N THR A 777 -12.07 -29.97 -45.90
CA THR A 777 -11.48 -30.52 -44.67
C THR A 777 -11.71 -32.01 -44.51
N LYS A 778 -10.73 -32.67 -43.89
CA LYS A 778 -10.87 -34.02 -43.33
C LYS A 778 -11.38 -33.90 -41.88
N PRO A 779 -12.40 -34.66 -41.46
CA PRO A 779 -13.10 -35.72 -42.20
C PRO A 779 -14.15 -35.16 -43.19
N LEU A 780 -14.10 -35.63 -44.44
CA LEU A 780 -15.04 -35.24 -45.50
C LEU A 780 -16.33 -36.08 -45.45
N SER A 781 -17.52 -35.47 -45.38
CA SER A 781 -18.79 -36.19 -45.46
C SER A 781 -19.21 -36.55 -46.90
N LEU A 782 -20.11 -37.53 -47.05
CA LEU A 782 -20.67 -37.92 -48.36
C LEU A 782 -21.47 -36.77 -49.01
N ALA A 783 -22.16 -35.96 -48.21
CA ALA A 783 -22.93 -34.81 -48.69
C ALA A 783 -22.01 -33.67 -49.19
N GLN A 784 -20.95 -33.35 -48.45
CA GLN A 784 -19.95 -32.36 -48.87
C GLN A 784 -19.24 -32.81 -50.16
N LEU A 785 -18.86 -34.08 -50.24
CA LEU A 785 -18.28 -34.63 -51.47
C LEU A 785 -19.26 -34.52 -52.64
N ARG A 786 -20.54 -34.86 -52.45
CA ARG A 786 -21.57 -34.72 -53.49
C ARG A 786 -21.71 -33.28 -53.97
N GLN A 787 -21.72 -32.31 -53.07
CA GLN A 787 -21.86 -30.90 -53.43
C GLN A 787 -20.64 -30.39 -54.20
N CYS A 788 -19.43 -30.79 -53.79
CA CYS A 788 -18.20 -30.50 -54.52
C CYS A 788 -18.25 -31.09 -55.95
N LEU A 789 -18.63 -32.37 -56.07
CA LEU A 789 -18.74 -33.03 -57.37
C LEU A 789 -19.80 -32.38 -58.27
N LEU A 790 -20.94 -31.95 -57.73
CA LEU A 790 -21.96 -31.20 -58.49
C LEU A 790 -21.46 -29.85 -59.00
N ARG A 791 -20.55 -29.21 -58.27
CA ARG A 791 -20.03 -27.88 -58.60
C ARG A 791 -18.96 -27.94 -59.68
N TRP A 792 -18.10 -28.96 -59.63
CA TRP A 792 -16.86 -28.97 -60.40
C TRP A 792 -16.76 -30.06 -61.46
N LEU A 793 -17.60 -31.11 -61.41
CA LEU A 793 -17.64 -32.07 -62.52
C LEU A 793 -18.29 -31.42 -63.75
N PRO A 794 -17.69 -31.55 -64.95
CA PRO A 794 -18.27 -31.02 -66.17
C PRO A 794 -19.53 -31.79 -66.57
N ALA A 795 -20.52 -31.10 -67.15
CA ALA A 795 -21.79 -31.70 -67.60
C ALA A 795 -21.63 -32.67 -68.79
N SER A 796 -20.49 -32.64 -69.48
CA SER A 796 -20.04 -33.61 -70.49
C SER A 796 -18.60 -34.04 -70.19
N PRO A 797 -18.29 -35.34 -70.09
CA PRO A 797 -16.93 -35.83 -69.81
C PRO A 797 -15.97 -35.51 -70.95
N VAL A 798 -14.70 -35.27 -70.64
CA VAL A 798 -13.65 -34.78 -71.56
C VAL A 798 -13.28 -35.78 -72.69
N GLY A 799 -13.95 -36.93 -72.77
CA GLY A 799 -13.75 -37.95 -73.82
C GLY A 799 -14.87 -38.12 -74.86
N ALA A 800 -15.96 -37.35 -74.81
CA ALA A 800 -17.10 -37.55 -75.72
C ALA A 800 -17.03 -36.75 -77.04
N ALA A 801 -16.01 -35.90 -77.23
CA ALA A 801 -15.76 -35.19 -78.48
C ALA A 801 -14.71 -35.94 -79.32
N GLY A 802 -15.09 -37.09 -79.88
CA GLY A 802 -14.20 -37.88 -80.74
C GLY A 802 -14.52 -39.38 -80.79
N ALA A 803 -15.77 -39.76 -81.06
CA ALA A 803 -16.15 -41.05 -81.62
C ALA A 803 -17.49 -40.91 -82.36
#